data_AF-A0A9P1GNT5-F1
#
_entry.id   AF-A0A9P1GNT5-F1
#
_cell.length_a   1.000
_cell.length_b   1.000
_cell.length_c   1.000
_cell.angle_alpha   90.00
_cell.angle_beta   90.00
_cell.angle_gamma   90.00
#
_symmetry.space_group_name_H-M   'P 1'
#
loop_
_entity.id
_entity.type
_entity.pdbx_description
1 polymer ?
#
loop_
_entity_poly.entity_id
_entity_poly.type
_entity_poly.pdbx_seq_one_letter_code
_entity_poly.pdbx_strand_id
1 'polypeptide(L)'
;MHSKKKLPYDPGTLPPDKRFRANLSDLFLSGDLAAQRAHSLFADANAAGTHHVTDLAGNKRPDGNSARDLLRRLRKSSHWPPLYWADIPVWLDKKQKEEIVQIPFLLPHEVVHAMFQWTDIGNFSDLAHLPTDERALLETGKILLGRDVPLLPLGLWMDGVPCNWDRSHSLNVLTISFPSACGPHRSVRIPLFGIKQHFCSKHKTFDAVFEVICWSLRMLFLGAMPSCRHDGQPFATSDAGRKNWAEKPLQRCMLTQVRGDWKMLKDVFRLPQHNEKAGCCWLCPATPDNMRDASAAAPWRVPWCTTDLVQRLLAQGHLCSPLFSLPAFTINMFKLDWLHIMDLGVAADVAGNVLWVLQGKMPGANVKMRVSKLYLQIAKYYKETRVQDKLNTLTETMIRKSSTTPPKLTAGAAECRHLIPWLLQAAKECLNPNDAFEDTVIQAISCLSTMYDLLSNYARSKMRHAAGRLALLLAALRDASEDPLWRMKPKVHLMLHLAENLHSPAETWTYRDEDYGGSAARSMRSRGGTDTPKVAGENLLQKFCCRHDLPTALGIGKCDCSAPAFHSLLGYPGLHWYDMGASPMAQPYTARCAIWIGMWRRQWRRCGSSKSFICVQLQRTDRLPFPDYLAQLGSHRYVLSPPGKGYDCTRTWEALAMGSIPVILRDENFDMRIYQQASVRTLPPPEELTPDVLAQLLSTKATPVDTRPLQVHYWTNLWRQHLDGGEDCGLQLPAAWSRSATESSGPVRVASKPAVGSLIRRQAEEKT
;
A
#
# COMPACT_ATOMS: atom_id res chain seq x y z
N MET A 1 -6.26 13.33 5.39
CA MET A 1 -7.52 14.03 5.11
C MET A 1 -8.55 13.58 6.11
N HIS A 2 -9.28 14.52 6.68
CA HIS A 2 -9.89 14.37 8.00
C HIS A 2 -11.33 13.86 7.98
N SER A 3 -11.70 13.23 9.10
CA SER A 3 -13.04 12.75 9.50
C SER A 3 -14.20 13.63 9.07
N LYS A 4 -15.39 13.02 8.96
CA LYS A 4 -16.67 13.63 8.59
C LYS A 4 -17.04 14.93 9.33
N LYS A 5 -16.40 15.24 10.47
CA LYS A 5 -16.69 16.37 11.36
C LYS A 5 -15.56 17.40 11.50
N LYS A 6 -14.40 17.18 10.86
CA LYS A 6 -13.22 18.03 11.07
C LYS A 6 -13.05 19.03 9.92
N LEU A 7 -12.71 20.27 10.25
CA LEU A 7 -12.43 21.32 9.28
C LEU A 7 -11.23 20.95 8.41
N PRO A 8 -11.17 21.40 7.14
CA PRO A 8 -10.07 21.07 6.23
C PRO A 8 -8.78 21.81 6.60
N TYR A 9 -8.85 22.77 7.53
CA TYR A 9 -7.73 23.54 8.06
C TYR A 9 -7.75 23.54 9.59
N ASP A 10 -6.63 23.89 10.21
CA ASP A 10 -6.57 24.13 11.66
C ASP A 10 -7.04 25.56 11.96
N PRO A 11 -8.14 25.76 12.71
CA PRO A 11 -8.62 27.10 13.07
C PRO A 11 -7.57 27.93 13.82
N GLY A 12 -6.69 27.28 14.58
CA GLY A 12 -5.64 27.95 15.36
C GLY A 12 -4.57 28.60 14.48
N THR A 13 -4.32 28.07 13.27
CA THR A 13 -3.29 28.57 12.36
C THR A 13 -3.79 29.60 11.37
N LEU A 14 -5.11 29.73 11.19
CA LEU A 14 -5.71 30.70 10.27
C LEU A 14 -5.96 32.05 10.97
N PRO A 15 -5.49 33.18 10.39
CA PRO A 15 -5.77 34.52 10.89
C PRO A 15 -7.28 34.76 11.13
N PRO A 16 -7.69 35.41 12.23
CA PRO A 16 -9.10 35.58 12.58
C PRO A 16 -9.97 36.20 11.48
N ASP A 17 -9.43 37.18 10.75
CA ASP A 17 -10.08 37.88 9.64
C ASP A 17 -10.35 36.99 8.41
N LYS A 18 -9.62 35.86 8.26
CA LYS A 18 -9.82 34.87 7.19
C LYS A 18 -10.75 33.71 7.56
N ARG A 19 -11.06 33.53 8.86
CA ARG A 19 -11.85 32.39 9.36
C ARG A 19 -13.29 32.37 8.85
N PHE A 20 -13.93 33.54 8.76
CA PHE A 20 -15.31 33.61 8.26
C PHE A 20 -15.40 33.10 6.81
N ARG A 21 -14.51 33.59 5.93
CA ARG A 21 -14.41 33.12 4.54
C ARG A 21 -14.24 31.61 4.47
N ALA A 22 -13.30 31.08 5.24
CA ALA A 22 -12.97 29.66 5.22
C ALA A 22 -14.12 28.77 5.74
N ASN A 23 -14.78 29.16 6.83
CA ASN A 23 -15.94 28.44 7.37
C ASN A 23 -17.13 28.44 6.40
N LEU A 24 -17.51 29.60 5.86
CA LEU A 24 -18.66 29.68 4.96
C LEU A 24 -18.40 28.98 3.62
N SER A 25 -17.15 29.03 3.14
CA SER A 25 -16.71 28.25 1.97
C SER A 25 -16.80 26.74 2.26
N ASP A 26 -16.34 26.28 3.42
CA ASP A 26 -16.41 24.86 3.80
C ASP A 26 -17.84 24.34 3.86
N LEU A 27 -18.79 25.12 4.39
CA LEU A 27 -20.22 24.77 4.40
C LEU A 27 -20.80 24.61 2.99
N PHE A 28 -20.40 25.46 2.04
CA PHE A 28 -20.80 25.31 0.63
C PHE A 28 -20.14 24.08 -0.02
N LEU A 29 -18.83 23.91 0.17
CA LEU A 29 -18.04 22.85 -0.45
C LEU A 29 -18.35 21.46 0.12
N SER A 30 -18.78 21.37 1.37
CA SER A 30 -19.24 20.13 2.01
C SER A 30 -20.67 19.74 1.63
N GLY A 31 -21.44 20.65 1.01
CA GLY A 31 -22.84 20.43 0.64
C GLY A 31 -23.86 20.76 1.75
N ASP A 32 -23.41 21.36 2.86
CA ASP A 32 -24.26 21.78 3.97
C ASP A 32 -25.07 23.05 3.63
N LEU A 33 -24.53 23.90 2.75
CA LEU A 33 -25.18 25.13 2.31
C LEU A 33 -25.38 25.19 0.78
N ALA A 34 -26.55 25.66 0.35
CA ALA A 34 -26.83 25.90 -1.07
C ALA A 34 -26.03 27.11 -1.61
N ALA A 35 -25.61 27.06 -2.87
CA ALA A 35 -24.76 28.10 -3.48
C ALA A 35 -25.39 29.51 -3.43
N GLN A 36 -26.67 29.63 -3.72
CA GLN A 36 -27.40 30.91 -3.66
C GLN A 36 -27.39 31.49 -2.24
N ARG A 37 -27.59 30.64 -1.24
CA ARG A 37 -27.54 31.05 0.17
C ARG A 37 -26.11 31.41 0.61
N ALA A 38 -25.11 30.68 0.13
CA ALA A 38 -23.71 31.03 0.40
C ALA A 38 -23.36 32.42 -0.17
N HIS A 39 -23.76 32.72 -1.40
CA HIS A 39 -23.55 34.04 -1.99
C HIS A 39 -24.25 35.18 -1.22
N SER A 40 -25.50 35.00 -0.80
CA SER A 40 -26.18 36.04 -0.02
C SER A 40 -25.49 36.29 1.31
N LEU A 41 -25.06 35.24 2.01
CA LEU A 41 -24.29 35.39 3.24
C LEU A 41 -22.92 36.06 3.03
N PHE A 42 -22.23 35.78 1.91
CA PHE A 42 -21.00 36.52 1.57
C PHE A 42 -21.27 37.99 1.24
N ALA A 43 -22.40 38.30 0.58
CA ALA A 43 -22.79 39.66 0.26
C ALA A 43 -23.13 40.46 1.54
N ASP A 44 -23.92 39.89 2.44
CA ASP A 44 -24.28 40.50 3.72
C ASP A 44 -23.02 40.72 4.58
N ALA A 45 -22.12 39.74 4.64
CA ALA A 45 -20.86 39.86 5.37
C ALA A 45 -19.95 40.96 4.78
N ASN A 46 -19.89 41.08 3.45
CA ASN A 46 -19.16 42.14 2.79
C ASN A 46 -19.77 43.52 3.06
N ALA A 47 -21.10 43.65 3.05
CA ALA A 47 -21.81 44.87 3.41
C ALA A 47 -21.59 45.27 4.89
N ALA A 48 -21.45 44.28 5.77
CA ALA A 48 -21.08 44.47 7.18
C ALA A 48 -19.58 44.77 7.40
N GLY A 49 -18.78 44.91 6.34
CA GLY A 49 -17.36 45.28 6.43
C GLY A 49 -16.41 44.10 6.71
N THR A 50 -16.85 42.85 6.54
CA THR A 50 -15.98 41.67 6.70
C THR A 50 -14.88 41.66 5.63
N HIS A 51 -13.63 41.48 6.06
CA HIS A 51 -12.49 41.39 5.14
C HIS A 51 -12.48 40.06 4.35
N HIS A 52 -11.77 40.04 3.21
CA HIS A 52 -11.50 38.82 2.41
C HIS A 52 -12.73 38.08 1.87
N VAL A 53 -13.90 38.73 1.74
CA VAL A 53 -15.12 38.10 1.18
C VAL A 53 -15.68 38.82 -0.04
N THR A 54 -15.15 39.98 -0.41
CA THR A 54 -15.64 40.82 -1.52
C THR A 54 -15.64 40.10 -2.85
N ASP A 55 -14.64 39.25 -3.10
CA ASP A 55 -14.59 38.43 -4.29
C ASP A 55 -15.58 37.25 -4.26
N LEU A 56 -16.24 36.93 -3.15
CA LEU A 56 -17.27 35.86 -3.08
C LEU A 56 -18.69 36.42 -2.86
N ALA A 57 -18.80 37.66 -2.39
CA ALA A 57 -20.03 38.45 -2.42
C ALA A 57 -20.50 38.54 -3.89
N GLY A 58 -21.70 38.03 -4.15
CA GLY A 58 -22.12 37.59 -5.48
C GLY A 58 -22.18 38.65 -6.60
N ASN A 59 -22.45 38.14 -7.80
CA ASN A 59 -22.82 38.88 -9.01
C ASN A 59 -24.16 39.64 -8.83
N LYS A 60 -24.32 40.79 -9.49
CA LYS A 60 -25.56 41.63 -9.50
C LYS A 60 -26.80 40.97 -10.16
N ARG A 61 -26.84 39.64 -10.33
CA ARG A 61 -27.88 38.90 -11.07
C ARG A 61 -28.46 37.73 -10.24
N PRO A 62 -29.71 37.86 -9.74
CA PRO A 62 -30.39 36.85 -8.91
C PRO A 62 -30.62 35.48 -9.60
N ASP A 63 -30.60 35.45 -10.93
CA ASP A 63 -30.84 34.30 -11.82
C ASP A 63 -29.56 33.58 -12.28
N GLY A 64 -28.38 34.03 -11.85
CA GLY A 64 -27.09 33.48 -12.25
C GLY A 64 -26.76 32.10 -11.66
N ASN A 65 -25.88 31.35 -12.34
CA ASN A 65 -25.37 30.06 -11.87
C ASN A 65 -24.35 30.22 -10.72
N SER A 66 -24.90 30.53 -9.54
CA SER A 66 -24.21 30.78 -8.27
C SER A 66 -23.15 29.73 -7.92
N ALA A 67 -23.45 28.44 -8.12
CA ALA A 67 -22.54 27.35 -7.79
C ALA A 67 -21.27 27.40 -8.65
N ARG A 68 -21.44 27.60 -9.96
CA ARG A 68 -20.33 27.73 -10.91
C ARG A 68 -19.45 28.93 -10.60
N ASP A 69 -20.06 30.07 -10.27
CA ASP A 69 -19.29 31.28 -9.95
C ASP A 69 -18.48 31.12 -8.65
N LEU A 70 -19.07 30.63 -7.56
CA LEU A 70 -18.34 30.33 -6.32
C LEU A 70 -17.19 29.36 -6.56
N LEU A 71 -17.44 28.24 -7.24
CA LEU A 71 -16.39 27.25 -7.53
C LEU A 71 -15.26 27.86 -8.35
N ARG A 72 -15.57 28.63 -9.39
CA ARG A 72 -14.57 29.33 -10.21
C ARG A 72 -13.71 30.28 -9.38
N ARG A 73 -14.31 31.07 -8.50
CA ARG A 73 -13.60 32.06 -7.67
C ARG A 73 -12.76 31.39 -6.58
N LEU A 74 -13.31 30.38 -5.91
CA LEU A 74 -12.60 29.57 -4.91
C LEU A 74 -11.43 28.77 -5.52
N ARG A 75 -11.54 28.36 -6.79
CA ARG A 75 -10.51 27.59 -7.49
C ARG A 75 -9.32 28.43 -7.98
N LYS A 76 -9.40 29.76 -8.03
CA LYS A 76 -8.33 30.61 -8.62
C LYS A 76 -6.93 30.38 -8.04
N SER A 77 -6.82 29.97 -6.78
CA SER A 77 -5.55 29.69 -6.09
C SER A 77 -5.25 28.19 -5.96
N SER A 78 -5.91 27.34 -6.75
CA SER A 78 -5.81 25.88 -6.64
C SER A 78 -4.71 25.35 -7.55
N HIS A 79 -3.78 24.59 -6.99
CA HIS A 79 -2.72 23.91 -7.75
C HIS A 79 -3.17 22.57 -8.37
N TRP A 80 -4.44 22.19 -8.18
CA TRP A 80 -4.97 20.96 -8.76
C TRP A 80 -5.09 21.06 -10.29
N PRO A 81 -4.81 19.97 -11.03
CA PRO A 81 -4.94 19.96 -12.47
C PRO A 81 -6.39 20.21 -12.93
N PRO A 82 -6.58 20.69 -14.18
CA PRO A 82 -7.90 20.80 -14.78
C PRO A 82 -8.55 19.42 -14.92
N LEU A 83 -9.88 19.35 -14.87
CA LEU A 83 -10.58 18.08 -15.08
C LEU A 83 -10.36 17.59 -16.52
N TYR A 84 -10.19 16.28 -16.67
CA TYR A 84 -10.18 15.59 -17.94
C TYR A 84 -11.58 15.06 -18.25
N TRP A 85 -12.03 15.17 -19.49
CA TRP A 85 -13.36 14.71 -19.90
C TRP A 85 -13.22 13.58 -20.92
N ALA A 86 -13.90 12.46 -20.66
CA ALA A 86 -13.88 11.27 -21.51
C ALA A 86 -15.29 10.81 -21.84
N ASP A 87 -15.45 10.22 -23.02
CA ASP A 87 -16.68 9.61 -23.50
C ASP A 87 -16.91 8.27 -22.83
N ILE A 88 -17.92 8.19 -21.97
CA ILE A 88 -18.25 6.99 -21.20
C ILE A 88 -19.67 6.53 -21.56
N PRO A 89 -19.88 5.24 -21.87
CA PRO A 89 -21.21 4.69 -22.05
C PRO A 89 -21.95 4.69 -20.70
N VAL A 90 -23.15 5.24 -20.69
CA VAL A 90 -24.02 5.36 -19.51
C VAL A 90 -25.43 4.91 -19.85
N TRP A 91 -26.12 4.39 -18.86
CA TRP A 91 -27.54 4.06 -18.96
C TRP A 91 -28.40 5.27 -18.60
N LEU A 92 -29.38 5.61 -19.43
CA LEU A 92 -30.30 6.71 -19.17
C LEU A 92 -31.72 6.18 -18.95
N ASP A 93 -32.11 6.03 -17.68
CA ASP A 93 -33.42 5.48 -17.29
C ASP A 93 -34.60 6.15 -18.01
N LYS A 94 -34.59 7.49 -18.14
CA LYS A 94 -35.68 8.21 -18.80
C LYS A 94 -35.82 7.89 -20.30
N LYS A 95 -34.71 7.53 -20.95
CA LYS A 95 -34.67 7.19 -22.38
C LYS A 95 -34.66 5.67 -22.62
N GLN A 96 -34.53 4.86 -21.56
CA GLN A 96 -34.38 3.40 -21.60
C GLN A 96 -33.33 2.93 -22.61
N LYS A 97 -32.20 3.65 -22.70
CA LYS A 97 -31.12 3.32 -23.63
C LYS A 97 -29.75 3.75 -23.10
N GLU A 98 -28.74 3.12 -23.67
CA GLU A 98 -27.34 3.51 -23.50
C GLU A 98 -27.02 4.72 -24.38
N GLU A 99 -26.34 5.71 -23.81
CA GLU A 99 -25.77 6.84 -24.56
C GLU A 99 -24.32 7.05 -24.12
N ILE A 100 -23.51 7.61 -25.01
CA ILE A 100 -22.16 8.05 -24.68
C ILE A 100 -22.24 9.47 -24.13
N VAL A 101 -21.67 9.69 -22.94
CA VAL A 101 -21.68 10.99 -22.27
C VAL A 101 -20.28 11.32 -21.77
N GLN A 102 -19.90 12.60 -21.89
CA GLN A 102 -18.66 13.12 -21.32
C GLN A 102 -18.73 13.16 -19.78
N ILE A 103 -17.86 12.37 -19.13
CA ILE A 103 -17.74 12.27 -17.67
C ILE A 103 -16.38 12.83 -17.22
N PRO A 104 -16.31 13.59 -16.11
CA PRO A 104 -15.07 14.21 -15.67
C PRO A 104 -14.21 13.27 -14.81
N PHE A 105 -12.90 13.46 -14.90
CA PHE A 105 -11.86 12.74 -14.18
C PHE A 105 -10.80 13.70 -13.63
N LEU A 106 -10.23 13.35 -12.48
CA LEU A 106 -8.87 13.74 -12.12
C LEU A 106 -7.96 12.60 -12.54
N LEU A 107 -7.03 12.87 -13.45
CA LEU A 107 -6.13 11.84 -13.97
C LEU A 107 -5.02 11.54 -12.96
N PRO A 108 -4.78 10.27 -12.58
CA PRO A 108 -3.70 9.90 -11.68
C PRO A 108 -2.34 10.56 -12.02
N HIS A 109 -1.95 10.59 -13.30
CA HIS A 109 -0.64 11.11 -13.69
C HIS A 109 -0.53 12.63 -13.53
N GLU A 110 -1.61 13.37 -13.77
CA GLU A 110 -1.64 14.82 -13.57
C GLU A 110 -1.73 15.18 -12.09
N VAL A 111 -2.48 14.39 -11.31
CA VAL A 111 -2.55 14.55 -9.85
C VAL A 111 -1.18 14.35 -9.22
N VAL A 112 -0.49 13.26 -9.57
CA VAL A 112 0.87 13.00 -9.10
C VAL A 112 1.82 14.08 -9.59
N HIS A 113 1.75 14.48 -10.86
CA HIS A 113 2.61 15.55 -11.37
C HIS A 113 2.45 16.85 -10.57
N ALA A 114 1.20 17.28 -10.35
CA ALA A 114 0.89 18.47 -9.57
C ALA A 114 1.39 18.32 -8.13
N MET A 115 1.14 17.19 -7.46
CA MET A 115 1.66 16.95 -6.11
C MET A 115 3.18 17.10 -6.05
N PHE A 116 3.91 16.56 -7.02
CA PHE A 116 5.37 16.52 -7.00
C PHE A 116 6.03 17.85 -7.40
N GLN A 117 5.29 18.75 -8.05
CA GLN A 117 5.73 20.12 -8.27
C GLN A 117 5.71 20.95 -6.98
N TRP A 118 4.83 20.62 -6.04
CA TRP A 118 4.51 21.47 -4.88
C TRP A 118 4.76 20.80 -3.52
N THR A 119 5.27 19.56 -3.51
CA THR A 119 5.44 18.74 -2.30
C THR A 119 6.75 17.93 -2.32
N ASP A 120 7.33 17.72 -1.13
CA ASP A 120 8.45 16.78 -0.93
C ASP A 120 8.01 15.31 -1.08
N ILE A 121 8.58 14.63 -2.08
CA ILE A 121 8.43 13.20 -2.37
C ILE A 121 8.74 12.31 -1.16
N GLY A 122 9.66 12.72 -0.28
CA GLY A 122 10.12 11.94 0.87
C GLY A 122 8.98 11.48 1.78
N ASN A 123 7.92 12.28 1.89
CA ASN A 123 6.73 11.97 2.69
C ASN A 123 5.87 10.83 2.15
N PHE A 124 6.06 10.45 0.88
CA PHE A 124 5.32 9.41 0.18
C PHE A 124 6.20 8.23 -0.19
N SER A 125 7.53 8.33 -0.12
CA SER A 125 8.46 7.30 -0.62
C SER A 125 9.01 6.36 0.45
N ASP A 126 8.42 6.30 1.64
CA ASP A 126 8.91 5.42 2.70
C ASP A 126 8.44 3.97 2.50
N LEU A 127 9.27 3.19 1.80
CA LEU A 127 9.00 1.80 1.48
C LEU A 127 9.18 0.86 2.69
N ALA A 128 9.75 1.33 3.82
CA ALA A 128 9.98 0.48 4.98
C ALA A 128 8.67 -0.01 5.62
N HIS A 129 7.61 0.79 5.48
CA HIS A 129 6.28 0.50 6.02
C HIS A 129 5.37 -0.26 5.06
N LEU A 130 5.83 -0.59 3.85
CA LEU A 130 5.02 -1.38 2.93
C LEU A 130 5.01 -2.86 3.32
N PRO A 131 3.93 -3.57 3.02
CA PRO A 131 3.93 -5.02 3.02
C PRO A 131 5.05 -5.65 2.16
N THR A 132 5.57 -6.80 2.60
CA THR A 132 6.62 -7.53 1.88
C THR A 132 6.20 -7.93 0.47
N ASP A 133 4.95 -8.36 0.29
CA ASP A 133 4.37 -8.71 -1.02
C ASP A 133 4.31 -7.50 -1.96
N GLU A 134 4.03 -6.31 -1.43
CA GLU A 134 4.02 -5.09 -2.25
C GLU A 134 5.42 -4.64 -2.64
N ARG A 135 6.40 -4.76 -1.73
CA ARG A 135 7.81 -4.52 -2.10
C ARG A 135 8.26 -5.47 -3.20
N ALA A 136 7.88 -6.75 -3.14
CA ALA A 136 8.19 -7.72 -4.19
C ALA A 136 7.55 -7.33 -5.54
N LEU A 137 6.31 -6.83 -5.53
CA LEU A 137 5.65 -6.32 -6.74
C LEU A 137 6.39 -5.12 -7.34
N LEU A 138 6.90 -4.19 -6.51
CA LEU A 138 7.69 -3.07 -6.99
C LEU A 138 9.00 -3.54 -7.64
N GLU A 139 9.67 -4.55 -7.10
CA GLU A 139 10.86 -5.14 -7.73
C GLU A 139 10.53 -5.77 -9.09
N THR A 140 9.41 -6.50 -9.22
CA THR A 140 8.92 -6.98 -10.51
C THR A 140 8.69 -5.83 -11.50
N GLY A 141 8.14 -4.71 -11.03
CA GLY A 141 7.97 -3.50 -11.85
C GLY A 141 9.29 -2.95 -12.39
N LYS A 142 10.35 -2.91 -11.58
CA LYS A 142 11.68 -2.49 -12.02
C LYS A 142 12.28 -3.42 -13.07
N ILE A 143 12.10 -4.73 -12.88
CA ILE A 143 12.54 -5.76 -13.84
C ILE A 143 11.84 -5.54 -15.18
N LEU A 144 10.52 -5.31 -15.19
CA LEU A 144 9.77 -5.05 -16.43
C LEU A 144 10.21 -3.76 -17.13
N LEU A 145 10.62 -2.73 -16.37
CA LEU A 145 11.18 -1.51 -16.94
C LEU A 145 12.60 -1.69 -17.48
N GLY A 146 13.27 -2.80 -17.16
CA GLY A 146 14.68 -3.03 -17.47
C GLY A 146 15.61 -2.02 -16.81
N ARG A 147 15.18 -1.37 -15.72
CA ARG A 147 15.90 -0.28 -15.05
C ARG A 147 15.66 -0.31 -13.54
N ASP A 148 16.72 -0.17 -12.76
CA ASP A 148 16.62 0.02 -11.30
C ASP A 148 16.24 1.48 -10.98
N VAL A 149 14.95 1.76 -11.07
CA VAL A 149 14.37 3.09 -10.79
C VAL A 149 13.43 3.02 -9.59
N PRO A 150 13.38 4.06 -8.72
CA PRO A 150 12.40 4.11 -7.65
C PRO A 150 10.97 4.14 -8.20
N LEU A 151 10.11 3.26 -7.70
CA LEU A 151 8.68 3.21 -8.00
C LEU A 151 7.88 3.57 -6.75
N LEU A 152 7.04 4.59 -6.85
CA LEU A 152 6.10 4.96 -5.81
C LEU A 152 4.85 4.05 -5.87
N PRO A 153 4.48 3.32 -4.81
CA PRO A 153 3.27 2.52 -4.81
C PRO A 153 2.01 3.38 -4.78
N LEU A 154 0.96 2.90 -5.46
CA LEU A 154 -0.37 3.51 -5.51
C LEU A 154 -1.41 2.48 -5.07
N GLY A 155 -2.40 2.94 -4.31
CA GLY A 155 -3.56 2.16 -3.92
C GLY A 155 -4.83 2.78 -4.46
N LEU A 156 -5.63 2.01 -5.19
CA LEU A 156 -6.99 2.38 -5.59
C LEU A 156 -8.00 1.84 -4.59
N TRP A 157 -9.00 2.65 -4.28
CA TRP A 157 -10.20 2.19 -3.59
C TRP A 157 -11.44 2.64 -4.33
N MET A 158 -12.43 1.76 -4.41
CA MET A 158 -13.72 2.06 -4.99
C MET A 158 -14.85 1.45 -4.18
N ASP A 159 -15.96 2.18 -4.06
CA ASP A 159 -17.19 1.66 -3.45
C ASP A 159 -18.41 2.49 -3.88
N GLY A 160 -19.60 1.88 -3.75
CA GLY A 160 -20.90 2.50 -3.95
C GLY A 160 -21.48 3.06 -2.65
N VAL A 161 -21.35 4.38 -2.46
CA VAL A 161 -21.72 5.04 -1.21
C VAL A 161 -23.14 5.62 -1.29
N PRO A 162 -24.05 5.32 -0.35
CA PRO A 162 -25.37 5.93 -0.31
C PRO A 162 -25.29 7.48 -0.26
N CYS A 163 -25.94 8.18 -1.19
CA CYS A 163 -25.81 9.64 -1.33
C CYS A 163 -27.07 10.44 -1.00
N ASN A 164 -28.26 9.83 -1.14
CA ASN A 164 -29.52 10.44 -0.73
C ASN A 164 -29.81 10.25 0.77
N TRP A 165 -30.70 11.08 1.33
CA TRP A 165 -31.07 11.02 2.75
C TRP A 165 -31.75 9.70 3.14
N ASP A 166 -32.58 9.18 2.24
CA ASP A 166 -33.30 7.91 2.31
C ASP A 166 -32.45 6.71 1.85
N ARG A 167 -31.20 6.96 1.42
CA ARG A 167 -30.26 5.96 0.90
C ARG A 167 -30.75 5.24 -0.35
N SER A 168 -31.71 5.81 -1.11
CA SER A 168 -32.27 5.19 -2.32
C SER A 168 -31.30 5.15 -3.50
N HIS A 169 -30.32 6.07 -3.54
CA HIS A 169 -29.29 6.11 -4.57
C HIS A 169 -27.89 5.98 -3.97
N SER A 170 -27.01 5.33 -4.72
CA SER A 170 -25.59 5.23 -4.41
C SER A 170 -24.74 5.99 -5.43
N LEU A 171 -23.67 6.61 -4.94
CA LEU A 171 -22.59 7.20 -5.71
C LEU A 171 -21.41 6.23 -5.71
N ASN A 172 -21.02 5.73 -6.88
CA ASN A 172 -19.74 5.05 -7.03
C ASN A 172 -18.63 6.08 -7.01
N VAL A 173 -17.66 5.91 -6.11
CA VAL A 173 -16.51 6.80 -5.97
C VAL A 173 -15.24 5.99 -6.14
N LEU A 174 -14.34 6.46 -7.02
CA LEU A 174 -12.98 5.91 -7.15
C LEU A 174 -11.99 6.90 -6.55
N THR A 175 -11.09 6.42 -5.71
CA THR A 175 -10.04 7.23 -5.09
C THR A 175 -8.67 6.62 -5.27
N ILE A 176 -7.64 7.47 -5.22
CA ILE A 176 -6.24 7.07 -5.12
C ILE A 176 -5.67 7.42 -3.74
N SER A 177 -4.74 6.58 -3.31
CA SER A 177 -3.99 6.68 -2.07
C SER A 177 -2.54 6.26 -2.29
N PHE A 178 -1.67 6.56 -1.32
CA PHE A 178 -0.24 6.30 -1.38
C PHE A 178 0.14 5.38 -0.20
N PRO A 179 0.28 4.06 -0.40
CA PRO A 179 0.50 3.10 0.68
C PRO A 179 1.77 3.37 1.51
N SER A 180 2.82 3.90 0.88
CA SER A 180 4.10 4.28 1.49
C SER A 180 4.12 5.67 2.13
N ALA A 181 2.96 6.35 2.21
CA ALA A 181 2.87 7.65 2.87
C ALA A 181 3.12 7.53 4.39
N CYS A 182 3.73 8.55 4.97
CA CYS A 182 4.03 8.61 6.40
C CYS A 182 3.31 9.74 7.13
N GLY A 183 3.23 9.61 8.47
CA GLY A 183 2.60 10.60 9.34
C GLY A 183 1.17 10.98 8.91
N PRO A 184 0.83 12.29 8.85
CA PRO A 184 -0.52 12.74 8.50
C PRO A 184 -0.91 12.38 7.06
N HIS A 185 0.05 12.14 6.16
CA HIS A 185 -0.20 11.85 4.74
C HIS A 185 -0.79 10.45 4.50
N ARG A 186 -0.69 9.53 5.46
CA ARG A 186 -1.34 8.19 5.43
C ARG A 186 -2.86 8.22 5.22
N SER A 187 -3.47 9.36 5.57
CA SER A 187 -4.91 9.59 5.48
C SER A 187 -5.33 10.31 4.18
N VAL A 188 -4.41 10.51 3.23
CA VAL A 188 -4.74 11.13 1.93
C VAL A 188 -5.58 10.16 1.10
N ARG A 189 -6.72 10.66 0.60
CA ARG A 189 -7.63 10.00 -0.35
C ARG A 189 -8.08 11.03 -1.36
N ILE A 190 -7.65 10.88 -2.61
CA ILE A 190 -7.93 11.82 -3.68
C ILE A 190 -8.97 11.18 -4.60
N PRO A 191 -10.16 11.78 -4.79
CA PRO A 191 -11.15 11.25 -5.72
C PRO A 191 -10.63 11.42 -7.14
N LEU A 192 -10.75 10.37 -7.95
CA LEU A 192 -10.41 10.39 -9.36
C LEU A 192 -11.66 10.48 -10.23
N PHE A 193 -12.76 9.92 -9.75
CA PHE A 193 -13.99 9.75 -10.50
C PHE A 193 -15.19 9.56 -9.56
N GLY A 194 -16.38 9.95 -10.03
CA GLY A 194 -17.63 9.61 -9.37
C GLY A 194 -18.83 9.59 -10.32
N ILE A 195 -19.72 8.61 -10.16
CA ILE A 195 -20.97 8.49 -10.93
C ILE A 195 -22.06 7.83 -10.08
N LYS A 196 -23.33 8.24 -10.23
CA LYS A 196 -24.43 7.55 -9.54
C LYS A 196 -24.68 6.18 -10.18
N GLN A 197 -24.93 5.17 -9.36
CA GLN A 197 -25.08 3.76 -9.78
C GLN A 197 -26.13 3.55 -10.88
N HIS A 198 -27.25 4.27 -10.83
CA HIS A 198 -28.33 4.11 -11.81
C HIS A 198 -27.96 4.61 -13.22
N PHE A 199 -26.90 5.41 -13.37
CA PHE A 199 -26.36 5.77 -14.68
C PHE A 199 -25.34 4.76 -15.22
N CYS A 200 -24.95 3.75 -14.43
CA CYS A 200 -23.98 2.77 -14.89
C CYS A 200 -24.65 1.73 -15.79
N SER A 201 -24.21 1.66 -17.05
CA SER A 201 -24.44 0.48 -17.89
C SER A 201 -23.59 -0.67 -17.37
N LYS A 202 -24.22 -1.85 -17.24
CA LYS A 202 -23.60 -3.05 -16.65
C LYS A 202 -22.30 -3.38 -17.39
N HIS A 203 -21.21 -3.46 -16.64
CA HIS A 203 -19.83 -3.68 -17.09
C HIS A 203 -19.24 -2.56 -17.97
N LYS A 204 -19.93 -2.14 -19.04
CA LYS A 204 -19.43 -1.20 -20.04
C LYS A 204 -18.98 0.14 -19.46
N THR A 205 -19.75 0.72 -18.53
CA THR A 205 -19.39 2.01 -17.91
C THR A 205 -18.05 1.88 -17.18
N PHE A 206 -17.85 0.82 -16.41
CA PHE A 206 -16.64 0.66 -15.63
C PHE A 206 -15.46 0.18 -16.47
N ASP A 207 -15.67 -0.62 -17.51
CA ASP A 207 -14.61 -0.92 -18.48
C ASP A 207 -14.08 0.39 -19.08
N ALA A 208 -14.95 1.26 -19.62
CA ALA A 208 -14.53 2.54 -20.20
C ALA A 208 -13.86 3.48 -19.17
N VAL A 209 -14.35 3.51 -17.92
CA VAL A 209 -13.72 4.25 -16.83
C VAL A 209 -12.31 3.72 -16.55
N PHE A 210 -12.14 2.40 -16.48
CA PHE A 210 -10.85 1.79 -16.21
C PHE A 210 -9.90 1.85 -17.41
N GLU A 211 -10.38 2.01 -18.65
CA GLU A 211 -9.51 2.36 -19.79
C GLU A 211 -8.81 3.70 -19.56
N VAL A 212 -9.55 4.73 -19.14
CA VAL A 212 -8.99 6.06 -18.78
C VAL A 212 -7.99 5.94 -17.64
N ILE A 213 -8.37 5.26 -16.55
CA ILE A 213 -7.53 5.14 -15.35
C ILE A 213 -6.27 4.31 -15.65
N CYS A 214 -6.38 3.19 -16.36
CA CYS A 214 -5.23 2.34 -16.68
C CYS A 214 -4.29 3.00 -17.68
N TRP A 215 -4.79 3.77 -18.65
CA TRP A 215 -3.95 4.64 -19.48
C TRP A 215 -3.13 5.60 -18.60
N SER A 216 -3.78 6.30 -17.67
CA SER A 216 -3.08 7.21 -16.77
C SER A 216 -2.06 6.50 -15.87
N LEU A 217 -2.35 5.29 -15.38
CA LEU A 217 -1.42 4.52 -14.55
C LEU A 217 -0.23 3.99 -15.37
N ARG A 218 -0.42 3.63 -16.64
CA ARG A 218 0.67 3.26 -17.55
C ARG A 218 1.63 4.43 -17.79
N MET A 219 1.11 5.66 -17.96
CA MET A 219 1.95 6.85 -18.08
C MET A 219 2.82 7.08 -16.83
N LEU A 220 2.24 6.87 -15.65
CA LEU A 220 2.99 6.89 -14.40
C LEU A 220 4.03 5.78 -14.30
N PHE A 221 3.72 4.56 -14.74
CA PHE A 221 4.68 3.46 -14.71
C PHE A 221 5.89 3.73 -15.62
N LEU A 222 5.64 4.23 -16.83
CA LEU A 222 6.69 4.61 -17.79
C LEU A 222 7.48 5.83 -17.32
N GLY A 223 6.83 6.76 -16.62
CA GLY A 223 7.44 8.00 -16.12
C GLY A 223 7.50 9.10 -17.17
N ALA A 224 6.52 9.15 -18.07
CA ALA A 224 6.42 10.17 -19.11
C ALA A 224 4.96 10.63 -19.29
N MET A 225 4.78 11.93 -19.48
CA MET A 225 3.48 12.52 -19.81
C MET A 225 2.98 12.03 -21.17
N PRO A 226 1.66 11.82 -21.33
CA PRO A 226 1.10 11.32 -22.59
C PRO A 226 1.18 12.37 -23.71
N SER A 227 1.38 11.90 -24.93
CA SER A 227 1.37 12.72 -26.16
C SER A 227 0.00 12.77 -26.85
N CYS A 228 -0.91 11.84 -26.51
CA CYS A 228 -2.27 11.76 -27.02
C CYS A 228 -3.25 11.37 -25.90
N ARG A 229 -4.56 11.36 -26.19
CA ARG A 229 -5.61 10.97 -25.25
C ARG A 229 -5.60 9.46 -24.99
N HIS A 230 -6.37 9.05 -23.98
CA HIS A 230 -6.51 7.64 -23.56
C HIS A 230 -6.96 6.67 -24.67
N ASP A 231 -7.69 7.18 -25.65
CA ASP A 231 -8.28 6.49 -26.81
C ASP A 231 -7.35 6.54 -28.04
N GLY A 232 -6.12 7.04 -27.87
CA GLY A 232 -5.15 7.22 -28.95
C GLY A 232 -5.41 8.46 -29.82
N GLN A 233 -6.52 9.18 -29.62
CA GLN A 233 -6.84 10.37 -30.41
C GLN A 233 -5.96 11.56 -29.99
N PRO A 234 -5.72 12.53 -30.89
CA PRO A 234 -5.10 13.79 -30.51
C PRO A 234 -5.88 14.50 -29.39
N PHE A 235 -5.19 15.30 -28.56
CA PHE A 235 -5.88 16.17 -27.59
C PHE A 235 -6.88 17.10 -28.30
N ALA A 236 -8.10 17.15 -27.77
CA ALA A 236 -9.19 17.98 -28.24
C ALA A 236 -8.96 19.45 -27.89
N THR A 237 -9.79 20.33 -28.43
CA THR A 237 -9.69 21.78 -28.15
C THR A 237 -9.85 22.10 -26.67
N SER A 238 -10.70 21.35 -25.95
CA SER A 238 -10.95 21.53 -24.52
C SER A 238 -9.77 21.15 -23.62
N ASP A 239 -8.82 20.36 -24.13
CA ASP A 239 -7.64 19.90 -23.41
C ASP A 239 -6.33 20.10 -24.19
N ALA A 240 -6.33 21.00 -25.17
CA ALA A 240 -5.18 21.28 -26.04
C ALA A 240 -3.92 21.70 -25.25
N GLY A 241 -4.09 22.32 -24.08
CA GLY A 241 -2.97 22.69 -23.19
C GLY A 241 -2.12 21.50 -22.73
N ARG A 242 -2.68 20.28 -22.71
CA ARG A 242 -1.95 19.05 -22.36
C ARG A 242 -0.85 18.70 -23.37
N LYS A 243 -0.96 19.18 -24.62
CA LYS A 243 0.10 19.06 -25.64
C LYS A 243 1.42 19.64 -25.16
N ASN A 244 1.38 20.70 -24.35
CA ASN A 244 2.58 21.36 -23.82
C ASN A 244 3.31 20.52 -22.76
N TRP A 245 2.70 19.42 -22.31
CA TRP A 245 3.27 18.50 -21.34
C TRP A 245 3.76 17.21 -21.96
N ALA A 246 3.45 16.95 -23.24
CA ALA A 246 3.81 15.71 -23.92
C ALA A 246 5.28 15.33 -23.67
N GLU A 247 5.49 14.07 -23.30
CA GLU A 247 6.81 13.47 -23.06
C GLU A 247 7.62 14.05 -21.90
N LYS A 248 7.11 15.08 -21.20
CA LYS A 248 7.78 15.59 -20.00
C LYS A 248 7.91 14.49 -18.95
N PRO A 249 9.03 14.45 -18.20
CA PRO A 249 9.24 13.45 -17.17
C PRO A 249 8.14 13.46 -16.11
N LEU A 250 7.75 12.26 -15.67
CA LEU A 250 6.85 12.04 -14.54
C LEU A 250 7.54 11.25 -13.45
N GLN A 251 7.10 11.47 -12.21
CA GLN A 251 7.40 10.55 -11.12
C GLN A 251 6.89 9.15 -11.49
N ARG A 252 7.78 8.16 -11.44
CA ARG A 252 7.37 6.78 -11.66
C ARG A 252 6.59 6.23 -10.49
N CYS A 253 5.42 5.67 -10.80
CA CYS A 253 4.55 5.05 -9.83
C CYS A 253 4.02 3.71 -10.35
N MET A 254 3.62 2.83 -9.44
CA MET A 254 3.05 1.52 -9.78
C MET A 254 1.86 1.22 -8.88
N LEU A 255 0.79 0.66 -9.46
CA LEU A 255 -0.35 0.17 -8.69
C LEU A 255 0.07 -1.06 -7.89
N THR A 256 -0.13 -1.06 -6.57
CA THR A 256 0.15 -2.21 -5.69
C THR A 256 -1.09 -2.71 -4.95
N GLN A 257 -2.13 -1.90 -4.84
CA GLN A 257 -3.35 -2.23 -4.10
C GLN A 257 -4.61 -1.80 -4.86
N VAL A 258 -5.61 -2.68 -4.89
CA VAL A 258 -6.99 -2.40 -5.26
C VAL A 258 -7.88 -2.89 -4.12
N ARG A 259 -8.65 -1.97 -3.56
CA ARG A 259 -9.48 -2.18 -2.38
C ARG A 259 -10.95 -1.87 -2.68
N GLY A 260 -11.81 -2.55 -1.96
CA GLY A 260 -13.24 -2.26 -1.87
C GLY A 260 -14.00 -3.49 -1.41
N ASP A 261 -15.31 -3.37 -1.31
CA ASP A 261 -16.13 -4.48 -0.86
C ASP A 261 -16.26 -5.58 -1.93
N TRP A 262 -16.72 -6.76 -1.52
CA TRP A 262 -16.85 -7.89 -2.44
C TRP A 262 -17.84 -7.58 -3.58
N LYS A 263 -18.92 -6.85 -3.29
CA LYS A 263 -19.90 -6.48 -4.32
C LYS A 263 -19.25 -5.61 -5.40
N MET A 264 -18.48 -4.59 -5.02
CA MET A 264 -17.75 -3.73 -5.94
C MET A 264 -16.77 -4.58 -6.75
N LEU A 265 -15.97 -5.42 -6.11
CA LEU A 265 -14.99 -6.25 -6.82
C LEU A 265 -15.64 -7.17 -7.86
N LYS A 266 -16.80 -7.71 -7.54
CA LYS A 266 -17.62 -8.50 -8.47
C LYS A 266 -18.17 -7.63 -9.61
N ASP A 267 -18.88 -6.55 -9.29
CA ASP A 267 -19.62 -5.78 -10.29
C ASP A 267 -18.69 -5.02 -11.26
N VAL A 268 -17.51 -4.60 -10.78
CA VAL A 268 -16.53 -3.81 -11.53
C VAL A 268 -15.49 -4.70 -12.21
N PHE A 269 -14.90 -5.66 -11.48
CA PHE A 269 -13.77 -6.47 -11.98
C PHE A 269 -14.15 -7.91 -12.31
N ARG A 270 -15.43 -8.27 -12.16
CA ARG A 270 -15.97 -9.61 -12.46
C ARG A 270 -15.38 -10.70 -11.59
N LEU A 271 -14.88 -10.36 -10.39
CA LEU A 271 -14.49 -11.37 -9.43
C LEU A 271 -15.72 -12.22 -9.04
N PRO A 272 -15.53 -13.49 -8.64
CA PRO A 272 -16.64 -14.40 -8.37
C PRO A 272 -17.59 -13.88 -7.30
N GLN A 273 -18.88 -14.14 -7.47
CA GLN A 273 -19.85 -13.82 -6.44
C GLN A 273 -19.74 -14.80 -5.26
N HIS A 274 -19.98 -14.31 -4.04
CA HIS A 274 -19.86 -15.11 -2.81
C HIS A 274 -20.69 -16.40 -2.77
N ASN A 275 -21.75 -16.52 -3.58
CA ASN A 275 -22.60 -17.72 -3.67
C ASN A 275 -22.62 -18.32 -5.08
N GLU A 276 -21.64 -18.00 -5.92
CA GLU A 276 -21.53 -18.54 -7.26
C GLU A 276 -21.15 -20.03 -7.21
N LYS A 277 -22.03 -20.89 -7.75
CA LYS A 277 -21.85 -22.36 -7.70
C LYS A 277 -20.58 -22.83 -8.41
N ALA A 278 -20.21 -22.17 -9.50
CA ALA A 278 -19.00 -22.45 -10.26
C ALA A 278 -17.69 -22.11 -9.51
N GLY A 279 -17.80 -21.45 -8.36
CA GLY A 279 -16.67 -21.09 -7.50
C GLY A 279 -16.93 -19.74 -6.84
N CYS A 280 -16.68 -19.60 -5.54
CA CYS A 280 -16.98 -18.40 -4.78
C CYS A 280 -15.72 -17.68 -4.26
N CYS A 281 -14.54 -17.94 -4.82
CA CYS A 281 -13.30 -17.25 -4.46
C CYS A 281 -12.50 -16.92 -5.73
N TRP A 282 -11.75 -15.81 -5.71
CA TRP A 282 -10.81 -15.44 -6.77
C TRP A 282 -9.36 -15.85 -6.48
N LEU A 283 -9.09 -16.30 -5.26
CA LEU A 283 -7.74 -16.69 -4.81
C LEU A 283 -7.53 -18.20 -4.84
N CYS A 284 -8.57 -18.99 -5.09
CA CYS A 284 -8.53 -20.44 -5.04
C CYS A 284 -9.80 -21.08 -5.66
N PRO A 285 -9.84 -22.40 -5.88
CA PRO A 285 -10.98 -23.10 -6.50
C PRO A 285 -12.13 -23.41 -5.52
N ALA A 286 -12.29 -22.61 -4.44
CA ALA A 286 -13.37 -22.83 -3.49
C ALA A 286 -14.75 -22.64 -4.13
N THR A 287 -15.68 -23.52 -3.80
CA THR A 287 -17.11 -23.49 -4.17
C THR A 287 -17.96 -23.32 -2.92
N PRO A 288 -19.24 -22.93 -3.03
CA PRO A 288 -20.15 -22.87 -1.88
C PRO A 288 -20.25 -24.17 -1.07
N ASP A 289 -19.96 -25.32 -1.71
CA ASP A 289 -20.03 -26.64 -1.08
C ASP A 289 -18.75 -26.99 -0.31
N ASN A 290 -17.57 -26.69 -0.86
CA ASN A 290 -16.28 -27.06 -0.24
C ASN A 290 -15.67 -25.94 0.64
N MET A 291 -16.11 -24.69 0.50
CA MET A 291 -15.48 -23.53 1.18
C MET A 291 -15.59 -23.58 2.70
N ARG A 292 -16.44 -24.45 3.24
CA ARG A 292 -16.63 -24.67 4.68
C ARG A 292 -15.61 -25.62 5.27
N ASP A 293 -14.92 -26.42 4.44
CA ASP A 293 -13.85 -27.29 4.90
C ASP A 293 -12.66 -26.45 5.35
N ALA A 294 -12.48 -26.29 6.66
CA ALA A 294 -11.39 -25.54 7.24
C ALA A 294 -10.11 -26.38 7.45
N SER A 295 -10.15 -27.69 7.15
CA SER A 295 -9.04 -28.62 7.40
C SER A 295 -7.78 -28.23 6.62
N ALA A 296 -6.62 -28.71 7.07
CA ALA A 296 -5.36 -28.48 6.38
C ALA A 296 -5.31 -29.15 4.99
N ALA A 297 -6.08 -30.23 4.80
CA ALA A 297 -6.18 -30.99 3.56
C ALA A 297 -7.30 -30.49 2.62
N ALA A 298 -7.96 -29.39 2.96
CA ALA A 298 -9.11 -28.92 2.21
C ALA A 298 -8.74 -28.67 0.72
N PRO A 299 -9.53 -29.19 -0.23
CA PRO A 299 -9.16 -29.22 -1.65
C PRO A 299 -9.04 -27.83 -2.28
N TRP A 300 -9.68 -26.83 -1.68
CA TRP A 300 -9.59 -25.45 -2.14
C TRP A 300 -8.28 -24.76 -1.74
N ARG A 301 -7.41 -25.33 -0.90
CA ARG A 301 -6.16 -24.68 -0.46
C ARG A 301 -5.08 -24.59 -1.54
N VAL A 302 -5.43 -24.83 -2.79
CA VAL A 302 -4.58 -24.58 -3.96
C VAL A 302 -4.65 -23.09 -4.33
N PRO A 303 -3.54 -22.33 -4.20
CA PRO A 303 -3.55 -20.91 -4.53
C PRO A 303 -3.68 -20.72 -6.03
N TRP A 304 -4.57 -19.82 -6.45
CA TRP A 304 -4.65 -19.37 -7.83
C TRP A 304 -3.62 -18.30 -8.14
N CYS A 305 -3.19 -18.28 -9.39
CA CYS A 305 -2.49 -17.17 -10.02
C CYS A 305 -3.43 -16.35 -10.90
N THR A 306 -2.91 -15.26 -11.47
CA THR A 306 -3.69 -14.40 -12.38
C THR A 306 -4.20 -15.18 -13.59
N THR A 307 -3.40 -16.09 -14.14
CA THR A 307 -3.76 -16.89 -15.30
C THR A 307 -4.96 -17.79 -15.02
N ASP A 308 -5.02 -18.42 -13.85
CA ASP A 308 -6.14 -19.29 -13.46
C ASP A 308 -7.46 -18.51 -13.42
N LEU A 309 -7.45 -17.31 -12.80
CA LEU A 309 -8.62 -16.45 -12.76
C LEU A 309 -9.03 -15.99 -14.16
N VAL A 310 -8.08 -15.56 -15.00
CA VAL A 310 -8.36 -15.10 -16.36
C VAL A 310 -8.94 -16.24 -17.21
N GLN A 311 -8.38 -17.44 -17.15
CA GLN A 311 -8.89 -18.62 -17.86
C GLN A 311 -10.33 -18.93 -17.43
N ARG A 312 -10.62 -18.84 -16.13
CA ARG A 312 -11.99 -18.99 -15.63
C ARG A 312 -12.94 -17.94 -16.20
N LEU A 313 -12.56 -16.66 -16.18
CA LEU A 313 -13.41 -15.59 -16.70
C LEU A 313 -13.71 -15.81 -18.19
N LEU A 314 -12.69 -16.18 -18.97
CA LEU A 314 -12.85 -16.48 -20.40
C LEU A 314 -13.75 -17.69 -20.63
N ALA A 315 -13.61 -18.75 -19.85
CA ALA A 315 -14.47 -19.94 -19.91
C ALA A 315 -15.95 -19.62 -19.59
N GLN A 316 -16.20 -18.58 -18.78
CA GLN A 316 -17.54 -18.07 -18.47
C GLN A 316 -18.06 -17.05 -19.50
N GLY A 317 -17.31 -16.78 -20.57
CA GLY A 317 -17.68 -15.79 -21.59
C GLY A 317 -17.53 -14.33 -21.10
N HIS A 318 -16.76 -14.09 -20.04
CA HIS A 318 -16.48 -12.76 -19.53
C HIS A 318 -15.17 -12.22 -20.10
N LEU A 319 -15.18 -10.99 -20.61
CA LEU A 319 -13.93 -10.25 -20.87
C LEU A 319 -13.25 -9.87 -19.55
N CYS A 320 -11.94 -9.70 -19.56
CA CYS A 320 -11.22 -9.18 -18.41
C CYS A 320 -11.41 -7.66 -18.29
N SER A 321 -11.38 -7.14 -17.06
CA SER A 321 -11.32 -5.69 -16.84
C SER A 321 -10.03 -5.11 -17.44
N PRO A 322 -10.03 -3.86 -17.93
CA PRO A 322 -8.81 -3.19 -18.41
C PRO A 322 -7.67 -3.17 -17.39
N LEU A 323 -8.00 -3.29 -16.10
CA LEU A 323 -7.01 -3.36 -15.02
C LEU A 323 -5.99 -4.49 -15.20
N PHE A 324 -6.39 -5.62 -15.79
CA PHE A 324 -5.50 -6.76 -16.07
C PHE A 324 -4.44 -6.46 -17.13
N SER A 325 -4.56 -5.34 -17.88
CA SER A 325 -3.56 -4.88 -18.84
C SER A 325 -2.39 -4.14 -18.20
N LEU A 326 -2.46 -3.83 -16.89
CA LEU A 326 -1.41 -3.08 -16.22
C LEU A 326 -0.12 -3.92 -16.09
N PRO A 327 1.07 -3.29 -16.21
CA PRO A 327 2.34 -3.96 -15.98
C PRO A 327 2.42 -4.60 -14.59
N ALA A 328 2.95 -5.82 -14.53
CA ALA A 328 3.11 -6.61 -13.30
C ALA A 328 1.81 -6.81 -12.50
N PHE A 329 0.63 -6.69 -13.14
CA PHE A 329 -0.64 -6.90 -12.47
C PHE A 329 -0.77 -8.34 -11.95
N THR A 330 -1.18 -8.49 -10.69
CA THR A 330 -1.49 -9.80 -10.11
C THR A 330 -2.79 -9.75 -9.34
N ILE A 331 -3.49 -10.89 -9.23
CA ILE A 331 -4.73 -10.97 -8.44
C ILE A 331 -4.53 -10.65 -6.95
N ASN A 332 -3.29 -10.76 -6.45
CA ASN A 332 -2.92 -10.37 -5.08
C ASN A 332 -2.89 -8.85 -4.86
N MET A 333 -3.03 -8.05 -5.93
CA MET A 333 -3.29 -6.62 -5.81
C MET A 333 -4.71 -6.35 -5.32
N PHE A 334 -5.68 -7.24 -5.54
CA PHE A 334 -6.99 -7.15 -4.90
C PHE A 334 -6.85 -7.51 -3.42
N LYS A 335 -6.81 -6.50 -2.56
CA LYS A 335 -6.58 -6.69 -1.12
C LYS A 335 -7.86 -7.12 -0.43
N LEU A 336 -7.73 -8.16 0.41
CA LEU A 336 -8.79 -8.62 1.30
C LEU A 336 -9.00 -7.59 2.41
N ASP A 337 -10.25 -7.21 2.62
CA ASP A 337 -10.58 -6.16 3.58
C ASP A 337 -11.04 -6.73 4.93
N TRP A 338 -10.25 -6.46 5.97
CA TRP A 338 -10.57 -6.82 7.34
C TRP A 338 -11.94 -6.29 7.79
N LEU A 339 -12.27 -5.04 7.43
CA LEU A 339 -13.52 -4.40 7.86
C LEU A 339 -14.72 -5.21 7.36
N HIS A 340 -14.77 -5.50 6.06
CA HIS A 340 -15.86 -6.27 5.48
C HIS A 340 -15.85 -7.75 5.85
N ILE A 341 -14.68 -8.39 5.92
CA ILE A 341 -14.56 -9.83 6.18
C ILE A 341 -14.81 -10.14 7.66
N MET A 342 -14.18 -9.40 8.56
CA MET A 342 -14.23 -9.62 10.00
C MET A 342 -15.34 -8.78 10.62
N ASP A 343 -15.16 -7.46 10.71
CA ASP A 343 -16.01 -6.59 11.55
C ASP A 343 -17.49 -6.62 11.13
N LEU A 344 -17.78 -6.53 9.83
CA LEU A 344 -19.14 -6.62 9.27
C LEU A 344 -19.52 -8.05 8.82
N GLY A 345 -18.66 -9.02 9.07
CA GLY A 345 -18.77 -10.39 8.60
C GLY A 345 -18.67 -11.38 9.75
N VAL A 346 -17.53 -12.07 9.83
CA VAL A 346 -17.28 -13.15 10.79
C VAL A 346 -17.47 -12.68 12.23
N ALA A 347 -16.90 -11.54 12.62
CA ALA A 347 -17.01 -11.03 13.98
C ALA A 347 -18.45 -10.66 14.33
N ALA A 348 -19.19 -10.01 13.42
CA ALA A 348 -20.61 -9.71 13.62
C ALA A 348 -21.48 -10.98 13.73
N ASP A 349 -21.17 -12.02 12.94
CA ASP A 349 -21.86 -13.30 12.99
C ASP A 349 -21.56 -14.02 14.33
N VAL A 350 -20.29 -14.08 14.75
CA VAL A 350 -19.90 -14.64 16.06
C VAL A 350 -20.53 -13.85 17.20
N ALA A 351 -20.42 -12.52 17.20
CA ALA A 351 -20.99 -11.65 18.22
C ALA A 351 -22.50 -11.84 18.35
N GLY A 352 -23.23 -11.92 17.22
CA GLY A 352 -24.66 -12.19 17.22
C GLY A 352 -25.01 -13.53 17.88
N ASN A 353 -24.28 -14.60 17.56
CA ASN A 353 -24.53 -15.92 18.15
C ASN A 353 -24.12 -15.97 19.64
N VAL A 354 -22.98 -15.38 20.02
CA VAL A 354 -22.56 -15.30 21.43
C VAL A 354 -23.58 -14.52 22.26
N LEU A 355 -24.05 -13.35 21.79
CA LEU A 355 -25.09 -12.57 22.46
C LEU A 355 -26.41 -13.38 22.58
N TRP A 356 -26.73 -14.20 21.57
CA TRP A 356 -27.92 -15.07 21.59
C TRP A 356 -27.82 -16.18 22.63
N VAL A 357 -26.64 -16.74 22.86
CA VAL A 357 -26.39 -17.72 23.95
C VAL A 357 -26.42 -16.99 25.30
N LEU A 358 -25.69 -15.89 25.43
CA LEU A 358 -25.59 -15.11 26.68
C LEU A 358 -26.94 -14.59 27.17
N GLN A 359 -27.82 -14.13 26.27
CA GLN A 359 -29.15 -13.69 26.71
C GLN A 359 -29.94 -14.80 27.38
N GLY A 360 -29.69 -16.09 27.06
CA GLY A 360 -30.34 -17.23 27.71
C GLY A 360 -29.92 -17.40 29.18
N LYS A 361 -28.77 -16.83 29.57
CA LYS A 361 -28.23 -16.85 30.94
C LYS A 361 -28.68 -15.65 31.78
N MET A 362 -29.33 -14.66 31.16
CA MET A 362 -29.76 -13.43 31.84
C MET A 362 -31.13 -13.61 32.50
N PRO A 363 -31.40 -12.93 33.64
CA PRO A 363 -32.72 -12.95 34.25
C PRO A 363 -33.74 -12.15 33.41
N GLY A 364 -34.94 -12.71 33.20
CA GLY A 364 -36.05 -12.01 32.54
C GLY A 364 -37.03 -12.95 31.84
N ALA A 365 -38.32 -12.57 31.84
CA ALA A 365 -39.41 -13.40 31.31
C ALA A 365 -39.36 -13.60 29.78
N ASN A 366 -38.75 -12.67 29.04
CA ASN A 366 -38.66 -12.74 27.58
C ASN A 366 -37.30 -12.24 27.07
N VAL A 367 -36.99 -12.54 25.80
CA VAL A 367 -35.72 -12.20 25.15
C VAL A 367 -35.43 -10.70 25.26
N LYS A 368 -36.42 -9.85 24.97
CA LYS A 368 -36.29 -8.38 25.08
C LYS A 368 -35.80 -7.92 26.45
N MET A 369 -36.36 -8.44 27.54
CA MET A 369 -35.92 -8.11 28.90
C MET A 369 -34.48 -8.60 29.17
N ARG A 370 -34.16 -9.82 28.75
CA ARG A 370 -32.83 -10.41 28.92
C ARG A 370 -31.75 -9.67 28.15
N VAL A 371 -32.03 -9.27 26.90
CA VAL A 371 -31.15 -8.41 26.09
C VAL A 371 -30.98 -7.02 26.72
N SER A 372 -32.02 -6.47 27.33
CA SER A 372 -31.91 -5.19 28.05
C SER A 372 -30.96 -5.30 29.25
N LYS A 373 -30.98 -6.42 29.99
CA LYS A 373 -30.02 -6.68 31.08
C LYS A 373 -28.59 -6.84 30.56
N LEU A 374 -28.43 -7.53 29.44
CA LEU A 374 -27.14 -7.66 28.76
C LEU A 374 -26.57 -6.29 28.37
N TYR A 375 -27.41 -5.40 27.83
CA TYR A 375 -26.99 -4.05 27.46
C TYR A 375 -26.52 -3.22 28.67
N LEU A 376 -27.12 -3.37 29.85
CA LEU A 376 -26.65 -2.68 31.06
C LEU A 376 -25.22 -3.07 31.43
N GLN A 377 -24.86 -4.36 31.26
CA GLN A 377 -23.49 -4.83 31.49
C GLN A 377 -22.52 -4.27 30.44
N ILE A 378 -22.92 -4.24 29.17
CA ILE A 378 -22.14 -3.62 28.08
C ILE A 378 -21.92 -2.13 28.34
N ALA A 379 -22.97 -1.40 28.74
CA ALA A 379 -22.91 0.03 29.01
C ALA A 379 -21.99 0.34 30.21
N LYS A 380 -22.02 -0.51 31.25
CA LYS A 380 -21.08 -0.44 32.38
C LYS A 380 -19.64 -0.62 31.89
N TYR A 381 -19.37 -1.67 31.11
CA TYR A 381 -18.05 -1.92 30.52
C TYR A 381 -17.54 -0.74 29.71
N TYR A 382 -18.36 -0.16 28.83
CA TYR A 382 -17.96 1.00 28.02
C TYR A 382 -17.62 2.24 28.87
N LYS A 383 -18.33 2.44 29.99
CA LYS A 383 -18.03 3.53 30.92
C LYS A 383 -16.69 3.32 31.62
N GLU A 384 -16.41 2.10 32.06
CA GLU A 384 -15.18 1.74 32.79
C GLU A 384 -13.94 1.77 31.89
N THR A 385 -14.06 1.28 30.65
CA THR A 385 -12.96 1.19 29.69
C THR A 385 -12.81 2.42 28.78
N ARG A 386 -13.74 3.37 28.84
CA ARG A 386 -13.74 4.62 28.04
C ARG A 386 -13.68 4.39 26.53
N VAL A 387 -14.33 3.33 26.04
CA VAL A 387 -14.45 3.02 24.61
C VAL A 387 -15.14 4.18 23.87
N GLN A 388 -14.54 4.62 22.76
CA GLN A 388 -15.05 5.71 21.93
C GLN A 388 -16.18 5.24 21.00
N ASP A 389 -15.93 4.21 20.18
CA ASP A 389 -16.89 3.64 19.24
C ASP A 389 -17.73 2.56 19.93
N LYS A 390 -18.88 2.96 20.46
CA LYS A 390 -19.73 2.12 21.32
C LYS A 390 -21.15 1.99 20.80
N LEU A 391 -21.80 0.87 21.12
CA LEU A 391 -23.23 0.70 20.90
C LEU A 391 -24.05 1.65 21.77
N ASN A 392 -24.90 2.46 21.13
CA ASN A 392 -25.83 3.36 21.83
C ASN A 392 -27.09 2.66 22.34
N THR A 393 -27.39 1.47 21.83
CA THR A 393 -28.49 0.62 22.27
C THR A 393 -28.24 -0.82 21.81
N LEU A 394 -28.97 -1.77 22.38
CA LEU A 394 -29.01 -3.16 21.92
C LEU A 394 -30.44 -3.68 22.02
N THR A 395 -31.02 -4.08 20.89
CA THR A 395 -32.35 -4.68 20.80
C THR A 395 -32.25 -6.14 20.39
N GLU A 396 -33.32 -6.91 20.62
CA GLU A 396 -33.43 -8.29 20.13
C GLU A 396 -33.20 -8.37 18.62
N THR A 397 -33.80 -7.47 17.85
CA THR A 397 -33.68 -7.42 16.38
C THR A 397 -32.28 -7.05 15.88
N MET A 398 -31.45 -6.42 16.72
CA MET A 398 -30.03 -6.20 16.42
C MET A 398 -29.21 -7.48 16.56
N ILE A 399 -29.67 -8.46 17.33
CA ILE A 399 -29.02 -9.77 17.51
C ILE A 399 -29.59 -10.78 16.51
N ARG A 400 -30.93 -10.86 16.41
CA ARG A 400 -31.64 -11.80 15.54
C ARG A 400 -32.97 -11.18 15.08
N LYS A 401 -33.17 -11.06 13.76
CA LYS A 401 -34.35 -10.38 13.18
C LYS A 401 -35.63 -11.21 13.27
N SER A 402 -35.52 -12.51 13.04
CA SER A 402 -36.60 -13.50 13.11
C SER A 402 -36.04 -14.89 13.42
N SER A 403 -36.90 -15.83 13.76
CA SER A 403 -36.54 -17.25 13.95
C SER A 403 -35.89 -17.86 12.70
N THR A 404 -36.31 -17.45 11.51
CA THR A 404 -35.76 -17.93 10.23
C THR A 404 -34.43 -17.28 9.82
N THR A 405 -33.96 -16.28 10.58
CA THR A 405 -32.68 -15.62 10.30
C THR A 405 -31.60 -16.06 11.29
N PRO A 406 -30.36 -16.30 10.83
CA PRO A 406 -29.23 -16.56 11.71
C PRO A 406 -28.96 -15.33 12.60
N PRO A 407 -28.55 -15.50 13.86
CA PRO A 407 -28.05 -14.40 14.67
C PRO A 407 -26.86 -13.71 14.00
N LYS A 408 -26.89 -12.38 13.94
CA LYS A 408 -25.81 -11.52 13.46
C LYS A 408 -25.99 -10.14 14.07
N LEU A 409 -24.95 -9.66 14.76
CA LEU A 409 -24.96 -8.32 15.33
C LEU A 409 -25.07 -7.26 14.22
N THR A 410 -26.12 -6.45 14.29
CA THR A 410 -26.30 -5.27 13.45
C THR A 410 -25.68 -4.06 14.14
N ALA A 411 -24.45 -3.73 13.77
CA ALA A 411 -23.67 -2.61 14.33
C ALA A 411 -22.70 -2.05 13.27
N GLY A 412 -22.15 -0.87 13.53
CA GLY A 412 -21.01 -0.35 12.77
C GLY A 412 -19.76 -1.21 12.99
N ALA A 413 -18.84 -1.21 12.02
CA ALA A 413 -17.63 -2.05 12.07
C ALA A 413 -16.79 -1.79 13.34
N ALA A 414 -16.53 -0.51 13.65
CA ALA A 414 -15.80 -0.12 14.85
C ALA A 414 -16.54 -0.52 16.15
N GLU A 415 -17.87 -0.37 16.20
CA GLU A 415 -18.68 -0.77 17.36
C GLU A 415 -18.60 -2.28 17.61
N CYS A 416 -18.69 -3.09 16.55
CA CYS A 416 -18.55 -4.55 16.65
C CYS A 416 -17.16 -4.94 17.16
N ARG A 417 -16.11 -4.36 16.60
CA ARG A 417 -14.72 -4.61 17.01
C ARG A 417 -14.49 -4.33 18.49
N HIS A 418 -14.92 -3.17 18.99
CA HIS A 418 -14.70 -2.80 20.40
C HIS A 418 -15.58 -3.57 21.38
N LEU A 419 -16.59 -4.29 20.91
CA LEU A 419 -17.42 -5.17 21.73
C LEU A 419 -16.77 -6.55 21.97
N ILE A 420 -15.88 -7.01 21.08
CA ILE A 420 -15.28 -8.36 21.14
C ILE A 420 -14.60 -8.69 22.48
N PRO A 421 -13.77 -7.79 23.08
CA PRO A 421 -13.13 -8.11 24.36
C PRO A 421 -14.15 -8.31 25.49
N TRP A 422 -15.24 -7.53 25.50
CA TRP A 422 -16.31 -7.70 26.47
C TRP A 422 -17.08 -9.01 26.25
N LEU A 423 -17.33 -9.41 25.01
CA LEU A 423 -17.97 -10.70 24.72
C LEU A 423 -17.15 -11.88 25.24
N LEU A 424 -15.82 -11.83 25.11
CA LEU A 424 -14.93 -12.84 25.67
C LEU A 424 -15.03 -12.89 27.21
N GLN A 425 -15.03 -11.72 27.85
CA GLN A 425 -15.20 -11.63 29.30
C GLN A 425 -16.55 -12.23 29.74
N ALA A 426 -17.65 -11.77 29.14
CA ALA A 426 -18.99 -12.23 29.48
C ALA A 426 -19.18 -13.73 29.20
N ALA A 427 -18.61 -14.26 28.12
CA ALA A 427 -18.63 -15.69 27.82
C ALA A 427 -17.94 -16.51 28.92
N LYS A 428 -16.74 -16.09 29.38
CA LYS A 428 -16.01 -16.77 30.45
C LYS A 428 -16.72 -16.71 31.81
N GLU A 429 -17.46 -15.63 32.08
CA GLU A 429 -18.17 -15.43 33.34
C GLU A 429 -19.52 -16.17 33.39
N CYS A 430 -20.25 -16.23 32.26
CA CYS A 430 -21.64 -16.69 32.23
C CYS A 430 -21.83 -18.10 31.65
N LEU A 431 -20.87 -18.61 30.89
CA LEU A 431 -20.97 -19.92 30.23
C LEU A 431 -20.19 -20.98 31.01
N ASN A 432 -20.67 -22.22 30.97
CA ASN A 432 -20.10 -23.36 31.67
C ASN A 432 -19.01 -24.03 30.83
N PRO A 433 -17.73 -23.99 31.22
CA PRO A 433 -16.65 -24.65 30.47
C PRO A 433 -16.71 -26.18 30.51
N ASN A 434 -17.55 -26.78 31.38
CA ASN A 434 -17.76 -28.23 31.41
C ASN A 434 -18.85 -28.69 30.44
N ASP A 435 -19.64 -27.77 29.87
CA ASP A 435 -20.55 -28.08 28.77
C ASP A 435 -19.82 -27.92 27.44
N ALA A 436 -19.78 -28.99 26.63
CA ALA A 436 -18.96 -29.02 25.42
C ALA A 436 -19.36 -27.94 24.40
N PHE A 437 -20.64 -27.62 24.30
CA PHE A 437 -21.12 -26.59 23.39
C PHE A 437 -20.70 -25.20 23.89
N GLU A 438 -20.97 -24.89 25.16
CA GLU A 438 -20.62 -23.62 25.78
C GLU A 438 -19.11 -23.37 25.83
N ASP A 439 -18.30 -24.40 26.11
CA ASP A 439 -16.85 -24.32 26.02
C ASP A 439 -16.39 -24.02 24.59
N THR A 440 -16.99 -24.66 23.58
CA THR A 440 -16.71 -24.37 22.16
C THR A 440 -17.02 -22.90 21.83
N VAL A 441 -18.10 -22.32 22.39
CA VAL A 441 -18.42 -20.90 22.25
C VAL A 441 -17.34 -20.02 22.88
N ILE A 442 -16.89 -20.33 24.10
CA ILE A 442 -15.80 -19.61 24.80
C ILE A 442 -14.52 -19.65 23.97
N GLN A 443 -14.15 -20.82 23.45
CA GLN A 443 -12.95 -21.00 22.63
C GLN A 443 -13.05 -20.22 21.31
N ALA A 444 -14.22 -20.17 20.68
CA ALA A 444 -14.43 -19.44 19.43
C ALA A 444 -14.24 -17.93 19.63
N ILE A 445 -14.87 -17.34 20.65
CA ILE A 445 -14.71 -15.90 20.94
C ILE A 445 -13.27 -15.58 21.41
N SER A 446 -12.60 -16.52 22.08
CA SER A 446 -11.18 -16.39 22.46
C SER A 446 -10.25 -16.35 21.23
N CYS A 447 -10.47 -17.21 20.24
CA CYS A 447 -9.73 -17.17 18.97
C CYS A 447 -9.98 -15.84 18.24
N LEU A 448 -11.24 -15.41 18.17
CA LEU A 448 -11.59 -14.13 17.53
C LEU A 448 -10.90 -12.94 18.23
N SER A 449 -10.94 -12.88 19.57
CA SER A 449 -10.24 -11.84 20.34
C SER A 449 -8.74 -11.85 20.07
N THR A 450 -8.12 -13.04 20.06
CA THR A 450 -6.69 -13.21 19.75
C THR A 450 -6.34 -12.64 18.37
N MET A 451 -7.20 -12.87 17.36
CA MET A 451 -6.98 -12.31 16.02
C MET A 451 -7.01 -10.77 16.03
N TYR A 452 -7.89 -10.14 16.82
CA TYR A 452 -7.90 -8.68 16.96
C TYR A 452 -6.65 -8.15 17.67
N ASP A 453 -6.15 -8.84 18.70
CA ASP A 453 -4.92 -8.45 19.40
C ASP A 453 -3.69 -8.52 18.47
N LEU A 454 -3.67 -9.51 17.57
CA LEU A 454 -2.62 -9.67 16.56
C LEU A 454 -2.62 -8.59 15.47
N LEU A 455 -3.64 -7.73 15.36
CA LEU A 455 -3.60 -6.61 14.39
C LEU A 455 -2.49 -5.61 14.73
N SER A 456 -2.21 -5.39 16.01
CA SER A 456 -1.16 -4.48 16.49
C SER A 456 0.21 -5.15 16.61
N ASN A 457 0.24 -6.44 16.93
CA ASN A 457 1.46 -7.24 17.11
C ASN A 457 1.46 -8.44 16.17
N TYR A 458 1.53 -8.15 14.87
CA TYR A 458 1.26 -9.15 13.84
C TYR A 458 2.31 -10.26 13.81
N ALA A 459 1.82 -11.49 13.92
CA ALA A 459 2.59 -12.71 13.71
C ALA A 459 1.76 -13.66 12.83
N ARG A 460 2.19 -13.85 11.58
CA ARG A 460 1.47 -14.66 10.59
C ARG A 460 1.13 -16.06 11.12
N SER A 461 2.08 -16.75 11.75
CA SER A 461 1.85 -18.10 12.29
C SER A 461 0.74 -18.13 13.35
N LYS A 462 0.73 -17.15 14.27
CA LYS A 462 -0.31 -17.03 15.31
C LYS A 462 -1.66 -16.66 14.70
N MET A 463 -1.69 -15.76 13.71
CA MET A 463 -2.92 -15.38 13.00
C MET A 463 -3.53 -16.58 12.27
N ARG A 464 -2.71 -17.34 11.54
CA ARG A 464 -3.13 -18.59 10.85
C ARG A 464 -3.70 -19.61 11.83
N HIS A 465 -3.02 -19.81 12.96
CA HIS A 465 -3.50 -20.74 13.99
C HIS A 465 -4.85 -20.31 14.57
N ALA A 466 -4.98 -19.04 14.98
CA ALA A 466 -6.22 -18.51 15.54
C ALA A 466 -7.38 -18.55 14.54
N ALA A 467 -7.15 -18.15 13.28
CA ALA A 467 -8.17 -18.18 12.22
C ALA A 467 -8.60 -19.62 11.85
N GLY A 468 -7.63 -20.53 11.71
CA GLY A 468 -7.90 -21.94 11.42
C GLY A 468 -8.70 -22.61 12.55
N ARG A 469 -8.30 -22.39 13.81
CA ARG A 469 -9.02 -22.90 14.98
C ARG A 469 -10.42 -22.30 15.07
N LEU A 470 -10.58 -21.00 14.85
CA LEU A 470 -11.89 -20.35 14.81
C LEU A 470 -12.80 -20.99 13.76
N ALA A 471 -12.31 -21.20 12.53
CA ALA A 471 -13.12 -21.80 11.48
C ALA A 471 -13.57 -23.23 11.81
N LEU A 472 -12.71 -24.05 12.43
CA LEU A 472 -13.05 -25.39 12.91
C LEU A 472 -14.10 -25.35 14.04
N LEU A 473 -13.94 -24.45 15.01
CA LEU A 473 -14.90 -24.28 16.11
C LEU A 473 -16.26 -23.81 15.58
N LEU A 474 -16.29 -22.93 14.57
CA LEU A 474 -17.55 -22.51 13.95
C LEU A 474 -18.25 -23.63 13.19
N ALA A 475 -17.49 -24.54 12.56
CA ALA A 475 -18.05 -25.74 11.95
C ALA A 475 -18.66 -26.66 13.01
N ALA A 476 -17.94 -26.92 14.11
CA ALA A 476 -18.44 -27.72 15.23
C ALA A 476 -19.72 -27.11 15.87
N LEU A 477 -19.74 -25.78 16.09
CA LEU A 477 -20.91 -25.10 16.65
C LEU A 477 -22.13 -25.16 15.72
N ARG A 478 -21.91 -25.07 14.40
CA ARG A 478 -22.97 -25.24 13.40
C ARG A 478 -23.54 -26.66 13.46
N ASP A 479 -22.69 -27.68 13.47
CA ASP A 479 -23.13 -29.07 13.44
C ASP A 479 -23.81 -29.48 14.76
N ALA A 480 -23.45 -28.84 15.87
CA ALA A 480 -24.09 -29.02 17.18
C ALA A 480 -25.37 -28.18 17.38
N SER A 481 -25.79 -27.37 16.40
CA SER A 481 -26.95 -26.46 16.53
C SER A 481 -28.02 -26.69 15.47
N GLU A 482 -29.26 -26.29 15.78
CA GLU A 482 -30.34 -26.24 14.80
C GLU A 482 -30.15 -25.10 13.79
N ASP A 483 -30.53 -25.34 12.52
CA ASP A 483 -30.52 -24.29 11.49
C ASP A 483 -31.55 -23.18 11.85
N PRO A 484 -31.23 -21.88 11.73
CA PRO A 484 -30.05 -21.27 11.11
C PRO A 484 -28.93 -20.82 12.08
N LEU A 485 -28.85 -21.37 13.29
CA LEU A 485 -27.83 -20.94 14.27
C LEU A 485 -26.42 -21.28 13.78
N TRP A 486 -25.44 -20.44 14.14
CA TRP A 486 -24.01 -20.64 13.80
C TRP A 486 -23.71 -20.84 12.30
N ARG A 487 -24.58 -20.35 11.41
CA ARG A 487 -24.41 -20.48 9.96
C ARG A 487 -23.06 -19.92 9.47
N MET A 488 -22.26 -20.77 8.84
CA MET A 488 -20.99 -20.38 8.21
C MET A 488 -21.22 -19.73 6.83
N LYS A 489 -20.72 -18.51 6.66
CA LYS A 489 -20.77 -17.75 5.41
C LYS A 489 -19.43 -17.79 4.67
N PRO A 490 -19.40 -17.50 3.35
CA PRO A 490 -18.15 -17.41 2.56
C PRO A 490 -17.09 -16.45 3.14
N LYS A 491 -17.48 -15.50 3.99
CA LYS A 491 -16.52 -14.64 4.69
C LYS A 491 -15.60 -15.41 5.66
N VAL A 492 -16.03 -16.55 6.21
CA VAL A 492 -15.17 -17.42 7.01
C VAL A 492 -14.04 -18.00 6.15
N HIS A 493 -14.33 -18.35 4.90
CA HIS A 493 -13.31 -18.78 3.95
C HIS A 493 -12.33 -17.64 3.59
N LEU A 494 -12.83 -16.43 3.33
CA LEU A 494 -11.95 -15.27 3.10
C LEU A 494 -11.11 -14.89 4.32
N MET A 495 -11.62 -15.11 5.54
CA MET A 495 -10.83 -14.95 6.76
C MET A 495 -9.61 -15.87 6.77
N LEU A 496 -9.74 -17.11 6.29
CA LEU A 496 -8.61 -18.03 6.19
C LEU A 496 -7.55 -17.52 5.21
N HIS A 497 -7.95 -16.97 4.06
CA HIS A 497 -7.01 -16.32 3.14
C HIS A 497 -6.38 -15.05 3.74
N LEU A 498 -7.16 -14.26 4.47
CA LEU A 498 -6.66 -13.06 5.13
C LEU A 498 -5.59 -13.40 6.18
N ALA A 499 -5.74 -14.52 6.88
CA ALA A 499 -4.74 -15.01 7.83
C ALA A 499 -3.44 -15.49 7.17
N GLU A 500 -3.46 -15.77 5.86
CA GLU A 500 -2.26 -16.12 5.09
C GLU A 500 -1.40 -14.91 4.72
N ASN A 501 -1.87 -13.68 4.94
CA ASN A 501 -1.12 -12.47 4.59
C ASN A 501 0.25 -12.40 5.28
N LEU A 502 1.25 -11.85 4.58
CA LEU A 502 2.59 -11.65 5.11
C LEU A 502 2.70 -10.46 6.08
N HIS A 503 1.68 -9.62 6.11
CA HIS A 503 1.62 -8.34 6.81
C HIS A 503 0.31 -8.22 7.59
N SER A 504 0.23 -7.24 8.49
CA SER A 504 -1.00 -7.02 9.26
C SER A 504 -2.15 -6.60 8.33
N PRO A 505 -3.33 -7.23 8.41
CA PRO A 505 -4.52 -6.79 7.68
C PRO A 505 -4.91 -5.33 7.94
N ALA A 506 -4.47 -4.76 9.07
CA ALA A 506 -4.67 -3.34 9.41
C ALA A 506 -3.89 -2.37 8.51
N GLU A 507 -2.91 -2.86 7.73
CA GLU A 507 -2.15 -2.02 6.79
C GLU A 507 -2.93 -1.76 5.49
N THR A 508 -3.88 -2.65 5.15
CA THR A 508 -4.63 -2.62 3.89
C THR A 508 -6.15 -2.51 4.08
N TRP A 509 -6.65 -2.43 5.32
CA TRP A 509 -8.07 -2.25 5.62
C TRP A 509 -8.68 -0.95 5.07
N THR A 510 -10.00 -0.91 4.93
CA THR A 510 -10.69 0.18 4.23
C THR A 510 -11.33 1.23 5.13
N TYR A 511 -11.13 1.19 6.46
CA TYR A 511 -11.74 2.16 7.41
C TYR A 511 -11.60 3.63 6.96
N ARG A 512 -10.39 4.03 6.54
CA ARG A 512 -10.11 5.39 6.08
C ARG A 512 -10.78 5.71 4.75
N ASP A 513 -10.90 4.70 3.90
CA ASP A 513 -11.49 4.79 2.58
C ASP A 513 -13.03 4.95 2.69
N GLU A 514 -13.70 4.15 3.51
CA GLU A 514 -15.15 4.26 3.77
C GLU A 514 -15.53 5.60 4.42
N ASP A 515 -14.73 6.07 5.37
CA ASP A 515 -14.92 7.39 5.99
C ASP A 515 -14.89 8.51 4.95
N TYR A 516 -13.96 8.42 3.99
CA TYR A 516 -13.91 9.33 2.86
C TYR A 516 -15.13 9.20 1.94
N GLY A 517 -15.56 7.96 1.64
CA GLY A 517 -16.77 7.71 0.86
C GLY A 517 -17.98 8.48 1.38
N GLY A 518 -18.22 8.46 2.70
CA GLY A 518 -19.30 9.24 3.32
C GLY A 518 -19.12 10.76 3.21
N SER A 519 -17.89 11.26 3.11
CA SER A 519 -17.62 12.68 2.83
C SER A 519 -17.86 13.03 1.36
N ALA A 520 -17.45 12.17 0.43
CA ALA A 520 -17.71 12.32 -1.01
C ALA A 520 -19.22 12.37 -1.31
N ALA A 521 -19.99 11.49 -0.68
CA ALA A 521 -21.45 11.45 -0.80
C ALA A 521 -22.13 12.77 -0.37
N ARG A 522 -21.58 13.48 0.63
CA ARG A 522 -22.09 14.80 1.05
C ARG A 522 -21.67 15.91 0.10
N SER A 523 -20.39 15.96 -0.26
CA SER A 523 -19.86 16.99 -1.18
C SER A 523 -20.57 17.00 -2.53
N MET A 524 -20.92 15.83 -3.08
CA MET A 524 -21.59 15.74 -4.38
C MET A 524 -23.01 16.32 -4.40
N ARG A 525 -23.68 16.44 -3.24
CA ARG A 525 -25.11 16.78 -3.15
C ARG A 525 -25.41 18.06 -3.92
N SER A 526 -26.25 17.93 -4.94
CA SER A 526 -26.80 19.07 -5.66
C SER A 526 -28.10 19.48 -4.97
N ARG A 527 -28.16 20.71 -4.45
CA ARG A 527 -29.38 21.29 -3.86
C ARG A 527 -30.19 22.06 -4.91
N GLY A 528 -30.33 21.48 -6.11
CA GLY A 528 -30.98 22.06 -7.28
C GLY A 528 -30.37 21.57 -8.62
N GLY A 529 -31.08 21.78 -9.74
CA GLY A 529 -30.62 21.40 -11.09
C GLY A 529 -30.96 19.96 -11.53
N THR A 530 -30.79 19.68 -12.82
CA THR A 530 -31.14 18.39 -13.43
C THR A 530 -30.13 17.30 -13.05
N ASP A 531 -30.64 16.16 -12.59
CA ASP A 531 -29.80 14.98 -12.35
C ASP A 531 -29.34 14.39 -13.68
N THR A 532 -28.04 14.49 -13.96
CA THR A 532 -27.41 13.98 -15.18
C THR A 532 -26.16 13.19 -14.82
N PRO A 533 -25.69 12.27 -15.69
CA PRO A 533 -24.54 11.41 -15.40
C PRO A 533 -23.28 12.14 -14.94
N LYS A 534 -23.03 13.35 -15.46
CA LYS A 534 -21.81 14.12 -15.18
C LYS A 534 -21.86 14.96 -13.90
N VAL A 535 -23.04 15.43 -13.48
CA VAL A 535 -23.16 16.48 -12.44
C VAL A 535 -22.62 16.03 -11.09
N ALA A 536 -22.90 14.78 -10.68
CA ALA A 536 -22.43 14.27 -9.40
C ALA A 536 -20.90 14.17 -9.34
N GLY A 537 -20.29 13.62 -10.40
CA GLY A 537 -18.83 13.53 -10.53
C GLY A 537 -18.16 14.89 -10.63
N GLU A 538 -18.70 15.79 -11.46
CA GLU A 538 -18.17 17.15 -11.60
C GLU A 538 -18.18 17.90 -10.27
N ASN A 539 -19.31 17.88 -9.55
CA ASN A 539 -19.42 18.53 -8.25
C ASN A 539 -18.46 17.93 -7.23
N LEU A 540 -18.35 16.59 -7.18
CA LEU A 540 -17.41 15.90 -6.30
C LEU A 540 -15.98 16.38 -6.52
N LEU A 541 -15.51 16.32 -7.76
CA LEU A 541 -14.11 16.64 -8.10
C LEU A 541 -13.82 18.14 -7.94
N GLN A 542 -14.70 19.01 -8.43
CA GLN A 542 -14.49 20.47 -8.31
C GLN A 542 -14.50 20.93 -6.86
N LYS A 543 -15.46 20.47 -6.04
CA LYS A 543 -15.52 20.84 -4.63
C LYS A 543 -14.32 20.29 -3.87
N PHE A 544 -13.87 19.07 -4.19
CA PHE A 544 -12.65 18.53 -3.61
C PHE A 544 -11.44 19.43 -3.89
N CYS A 545 -11.20 19.81 -5.15
CA CYS A 545 -10.08 20.69 -5.54
C CYS A 545 -10.16 22.11 -4.96
N CYS A 546 -11.36 22.58 -4.56
CA CYS A 546 -11.54 23.87 -3.89
C CYS A 546 -11.38 23.77 -2.37
N ARG A 547 -11.72 22.61 -1.79
CA ARG A 547 -11.76 22.38 -0.34
C ARG A 547 -10.42 21.97 0.22
N HIS A 548 -9.63 21.26 -0.58
CA HIS A 548 -8.35 20.70 -0.16
C HIS A 548 -7.25 21.31 -1.00
N ASP A 549 -6.17 21.74 -0.37
CA ASP A 549 -4.92 22.02 -1.07
C ASP A 549 -4.27 20.69 -1.51
N LEU A 550 -3.34 20.77 -2.47
CA LEU A 550 -2.45 19.63 -2.73
C LEU A 550 -1.77 19.24 -1.40
N PRO A 551 -1.60 17.95 -1.09
CA PRO A 551 -0.93 17.55 0.14
C PRO A 551 0.51 18.09 0.14
N THR A 552 0.82 19.19 0.84
CA THR A 552 2.16 19.81 0.91
C THR A 552 2.97 19.29 2.11
N ALA A 553 4.30 19.40 2.02
CA ALA A 553 5.23 18.97 3.08
C ALA A 553 5.21 19.88 4.33
N LEU A 554 4.60 21.06 4.21
CA LEU A 554 4.54 22.07 5.27
C LEU A 554 3.10 22.57 5.34
N GLY A 555 2.53 22.55 6.55
CA GLY A 555 1.25 23.18 6.89
C GLY A 555 1.32 24.70 6.84
N ILE A 556 1.81 25.26 5.74
CA ILE A 556 1.82 26.70 5.48
C ILE A 556 0.67 26.96 4.52
N GLY A 557 -0.40 27.54 5.05
CA GLY A 557 -1.51 28.04 4.24
C GLY A 557 -1.03 29.10 3.25
N LYS A 558 -1.73 29.18 2.12
CA LYS A 558 -1.64 30.20 1.05
C LYS A 558 -0.55 31.27 1.26
N CYS A 559 0.61 31.06 0.65
CA CYS A 559 1.55 32.14 0.36
C CYS A 559 0.92 33.02 -0.73
N ASP A 560 0.70 34.30 -0.45
CA ASP A 560 0.36 35.32 -1.44
C ASP A 560 1.55 35.48 -2.41
N CYS A 561 1.36 35.08 -3.66
CA CYS A 561 2.33 35.24 -4.73
C CYS A 561 2.36 36.68 -5.28
N SER A 562 2.57 37.67 -4.39
CA SER A 562 2.75 39.08 -4.76
C SER A 562 3.97 39.74 -4.10
N ALA A 563 5.01 38.99 -3.73
CA ALA A 563 6.27 39.54 -3.22
C ALA A 563 7.47 39.14 -4.11
N PRO A 564 8.14 40.08 -4.79
CA PRO A 564 9.35 39.81 -5.55
C PRO A 564 10.55 39.78 -4.57
N ALA A 565 10.83 38.63 -3.97
CA ALA A 565 11.97 38.51 -3.03
C ALA A 565 12.68 37.14 -3.03
N PHE A 566 12.63 36.38 -4.13
CA PHE A 566 13.27 35.06 -4.22
C PHE A 566 14.36 34.95 -5.31
N HIS A 567 15.02 36.06 -5.63
CA HIS A 567 16.09 36.09 -6.66
C HIS A 567 17.48 36.53 -6.16
N SER A 568 17.74 36.67 -4.86
CA SER A 568 19.01 37.23 -4.35
C SER A 568 19.85 36.31 -3.44
N LEU A 569 19.58 35.00 -3.39
CA LEU A 569 20.26 34.10 -2.43
C LEU A 569 21.09 32.98 -3.07
N LEU A 570 21.70 33.25 -4.23
CA LEU A 570 22.77 32.43 -4.81
C LEU A 570 23.84 33.32 -5.42
N GLY A 571 24.72 33.86 -4.58
CA GLY A 571 26.02 34.37 -5.00
C GLY A 571 27.09 33.31 -4.77
N TYR A 572 27.80 32.89 -5.81
CA TYR A 572 29.27 32.97 -5.96
C TYR A 572 29.70 32.34 -7.30
N PRO A 573 30.79 32.85 -7.94
CA PRO A 573 31.08 32.66 -9.36
C PRO A 573 32.22 31.66 -9.64
N GLY A 574 32.20 31.10 -10.86
CA GLY A 574 33.37 30.78 -11.69
C GLY A 574 34.19 29.53 -11.36
N LEU A 575 34.29 28.59 -12.32
CA LEU A 575 35.58 28.06 -12.83
C LEU A 575 35.39 27.11 -14.02
N HIS A 576 36.33 27.24 -14.96
CA HIS A 576 36.37 26.69 -16.31
C HIS A 576 36.69 25.19 -16.41
N TRP A 577 36.27 24.62 -17.55
CA TRP A 577 36.62 23.31 -18.09
C TRP A 577 38.10 23.22 -18.49
N TYR A 578 38.80 22.12 -18.14
CA TYR A 578 39.90 21.58 -18.97
C TYR A 578 40.11 20.06 -18.78
N ASP A 579 40.51 19.49 -19.91
CA ASP A 579 40.86 18.13 -20.34
C ASP A 579 41.81 17.32 -19.44
N MET A 580 41.69 15.99 -19.45
CA MET A 580 42.77 15.08 -19.06
C MET A 580 42.86 13.85 -19.95
N GLY A 581 43.94 13.80 -20.73
CA GLY A 581 44.53 12.57 -21.26
C GLY A 581 45.85 12.23 -20.55
N ALA A 582 46.21 10.95 -20.65
CA ALA A 582 47.51 10.30 -20.35
C ALA A 582 47.77 9.71 -18.94
N SER A 583 48.08 8.40 -18.96
CA SER A 583 48.73 7.54 -17.96
C SER A 583 50.22 7.33 -18.38
N PRO A 584 51.13 6.56 -17.72
CA PRO A 584 51.09 5.79 -16.45
C PRO A 584 52.38 5.87 -15.57
N MET A 585 52.36 5.12 -14.43
CA MET A 585 53.41 4.22 -13.89
C MET A 585 54.20 4.53 -12.57
N ALA A 586 54.11 3.53 -11.67
CA ALA A 586 55.03 3.02 -10.61
C ALA A 586 55.28 3.78 -9.28
N GLN A 587 54.90 3.17 -8.12
CA GLN A 587 55.59 3.11 -6.79
C GLN A 587 54.62 2.66 -5.62
N PRO A 588 55.09 2.29 -4.39
CA PRO A 588 55.03 0.96 -3.78
C PRO A 588 53.86 0.73 -2.78
N TYR A 589 53.54 -0.54 -2.49
CA TYR A 589 52.63 -1.06 -1.44
C TYR A 589 51.59 -0.08 -0.83
N THR A 590 50.67 0.46 -1.62
CA THR A 590 49.53 1.22 -1.06
C THR A 590 48.36 0.29 -0.72
N ALA A 591 48.07 0.11 0.57
CA ALA A 591 46.78 -0.41 1.02
C ALA A 591 45.74 0.71 0.83
N ARG A 592 44.92 0.58 -0.21
CA ARG A 592 43.80 1.49 -0.51
C ARG A 592 42.51 0.80 -0.04
N CYS A 593 41.56 1.52 0.55
CA CYS A 593 40.37 0.95 1.19
C CYS A 593 39.12 1.78 0.85
N ALA A 594 37.99 1.13 0.53
CA ALA A 594 36.71 1.78 0.22
C ALA A 594 35.77 1.74 1.45
N ILE A 595 35.21 2.89 1.86
CA ILE A 595 34.34 2.98 3.06
C ILE A 595 32.98 3.63 2.72
N TRP A 596 31.90 2.95 3.11
CA TRP A 596 30.55 3.52 3.23
C TRP A 596 29.94 3.06 4.56
N ILE A 597 29.70 4.00 5.49
CA ILE A 597 28.69 4.06 6.59
C ILE A 597 29.03 5.29 7.48
N GLY A 598 28.03 6.07 7.89
CA GLY A 598 28.18 7.40 8.49
C GLY A 598 28.73 7.47 9.93
N MET A 599 28.57 6.42 10.74
CA MET A 599 28.94 6.45 12.17
C MET A 599 30.44 6.23 12.42
N TRP A 600 31.11 5.50 11.50
CA TRP A 600 32.50 5.04 11.60
C TRP A 600 33.54 5.97 10.97
N ARG A 601 33.05 7.01 10.27
CA ARG A 601 33.84 8.00 9.54
C ARG A 601 34.76 8.87 10.41
N ARG A 602 34.54 8.95 11.72
CA ARG A 602 35.31 9.83 12.63
C ARG A 602 36.57 9.16 13.19
N GLN A 603 36.49 7.87 13.53
CA GLN A 603 37.58 7.12 14.18
C GLN A 603 38.65 6.65 13.17
N TRP A 604 38.23 6.18 11.98
CA TRP A 604 39.13 5.87 10.85
C TRP A 604 39.90 7.09 10.33
N ARG A 605 39.28 8.28 10.32
CA ARG A 605 39.97 9.54 9.96
C ARG A 605 41.05 9.93 10.96
N ARG A 606 40.89 9.54 12.23
CA ARG A 606 41.83 9.81 13.33
C ARG A 606 43.08 8.92 13.25
N CYS A 607 42.95 7.68 12.73
CA CYS A 607 44.07 6.77 12.50
C CYS A 607 44.79 7.02 11.16
N GLY A 608 44.07 7.44 10.12
CA GLY A 608 44.61 7.69 8.77
C GLY A 608 45.34 9.01 8.58
N SER A 609 45.66 9.75 9.64
CA SER A 609 46.40 11.02 9.57
C SER A 609 47.93 10.84 9.61
N SER A 610 48.43 9.61 9.81
CA SER A 610 49.86 9.29 9.66
C SER A 610 50.20 9.17 8.17
N LYS A 611 51.32 9.77 7.77
CA LYS A 611 51.72 10.10 6.38
C LYS A 611 51.87 8.93 5.39
N SER A 612 51.47 7.70 5.74
CA SER A 612 51.73 6.47 4.99
C SER A 612 50.48 5.74 4.47
N PHE A 613 49.25 6.23 4.72
CA PHE A 613 48.03 5.54 4.28
C PHE A 613 47.09 6.45 3.47
N ILE A 614 47.00 6.20 2.15
CA ILE A 614 46.09 6.92 1.26
C ILE A 614 44.70 6.29 1.33
N CYS A 615 43.77 6.95 2.04
CA CYS A 615 42.35 6.64 2.03
C CYS A 615 41.72 7.19 0.74
N VAL A 616 41.33 6.32 -0.19
CA VAL A 616 40.56 6.73 -1.38
C VAL A 616 39.13 6.99 -0.93
N GLN A 617 38.77 8.27 -0.78
CA GLN A 617 37.38 8.68 -0.65
C GLN A 617 36.65 8.40 -1.96
N LEU A 618 35.61 7.57 -1.92
CA LEU A 618 34.55 7.68 -2.92
C LEU A 618 33.85 9.03 -2.69
N GLN A 619 34.05 9.97 -3.62
CA GLN A 619 33.28 11.20 -3.67
C GLN A 619 31.79 10.85 -3.75
N ARG A 620 30.99 11.65 -3.05
CA ARG A 620 29.63 11.30 -2.61
C ARG A 620 28.56 11.41 -3.71
N THR A 621 28.92 11.30 -4.99
CA THR A 621 28.01 11.78 -6.04
C THR A 621 27.70 10.85 -7.20
N ASP A 622 28.42 9.76 -7.45
CA ASP A 622 28.07 8.86 -8.56
C ASP A 622 28.00 7.39 -8.14
N ARG A 623 26.87 6.73 -8.40
CA ARG A 623 26.77 5.26 -8.33
C ARG A 623 27.60 4.70 -9.47
N LEU A 624 28.72 4.05 -9.14
CA LEU A 624 29.51 3.32 -10.13
C LEU A 624 28.65 2.18 -10.71
N PRO A 625 28.64 1.98 -12.04
CA PRO A 625 28.14 0.76 -12.64
C PRO A 625 28.76 -0.47 -11.98
N PHE A 626 27.97 -1.54 -11.82
CA PHE A 626 28.41 -2.75 -11.10
C PHE A 626 29.74 -3.35 -11.60
N PRO A 627 30.03 -3.39 -12.93
CA PRO A 627 31.33 -3.85 -13.42
C PRO A 627 32.50 -2.97 -12.94
N ASP A 628 32.32 -1.66 -12.89
CA ASP A 628 33.35 -0.71 -12.45
C ASP A 628 33.55 -0.80 -10.94
N TYR A 629 32.48 -1.03 -10.19
CA TYR A 629 32.53 -1.34 -8.77
C TYR A 629 33.33 -2.62 -8.49
N LEU A 630 33.06 -3.72 -9.21
CA LEU A 630 33.78 -4.98 -9.05
C LEU A 630 35.26 -4.85 -9.49
N ALA A 631 35.52 -4.18 -10.61
CA ALA A 631 36.88 -3.88 -11.05
C ALA A 631 37.63 -3.04 -10.02
N GLN A 632 36.93 -2.10 -9.39
CA GLN A 632 37.48 -1.33 -8.29
C GLN A 632 37.77 -2.22 -7.09
N LEU A 633 36.87 -3.10 -6.64
CA LEU A 633 37.16 -4.06 -5.57
C LEU A 633 38.44 -4.86 -5.87
N GLY A 634 38.51 -5.51 -7.04
CA GLY A 634 39.68 -6.33 -7.45
C GLY A 634 40.98 -5.55 -7.65
N SER A 635 40.91 -4.23 -7.80
CA SER A 635 42.10 -3.37 -7.82
C SER A 635 42.73 -3.14 -6.44
N HIS A 636 42.03 -3.53 -5.36
CA HIS A 636 42.44 -3.34 -3.98
C HIS A 636 42.83 -4.65 -3.30
N ARG A 637 43.94 -4.63 -2.55
CA ARG A 637 44.40 -5.80 -1.77
C ARG A 637 43.52 -6.10 -0.57
N TYR A 638 43.00 -5.06 0.10
CA TYR A 638 42.16 -5.16 1.29
C TYR A 638 40.87 -4.35 1.11
N VAL A 639 39.72 -4.95 1.42
CA VAL A 639 38.41 -4.28 1.30
C VAL A 639 37.72 -4.28 2.65
N LEU A 640 37.35 -3.10 3.14
CA LEU A 640 36.58 -3.00 4.38
C LEU A 640 35.14 -3.47 4.16
N SER A 641 34.72 -4.46 4.94
CA SER A 641 33.38 -5.04 4.89
C SER A 641 32.74 -4.99 6.28
N PRO A 642 32.26 -3.80 6.72
CA PRO A 642 31.56 -3.68 7.99
C PRO A 642 30.18 -4.36 7.92
N PRO A 643 29.60 -4.77 9.06
CA PRO A 643 28.26 -5.33 9.11
C PRO A 643 27.21 -4.42 8.44
N GLY A 644 26.30 -5.04 7.69
CA GLY A 644 25.20 -4.35 6.99
C GLY A 644 23.91 -4.37 7.80
N LYS A 645 22.76 -4.64 7.15
CA LYS A 645 21.47 -4.94 7.83
C LYS A 645 21.45 -6.34 8.48
N GLY A 646 22.58 -7.06 8.44
CA GLY A 646 22.90 -8.32 9.09
C GLY A 646 24.43 -8.43 9.21
N TYR A 647 24.93 -9.40 9.97
CA TYR A 647 26.38 -9.55 10.23
C TYR A 647 27.14 -10.10 9.01
N ASP A 648 26.46 -10.83 8.12
CA ASP A 648 26.98 -11.17 6.80
C ASP A 648 26.68 -10.07 5.77
N CYS A 649 27.73 -9.62 5.09
CA CYS A 649 27.67 -8.52 4.14
C CYS A 649 28.00 -9.05 2.75
N THR A 650 27.14 -8.76 1.76
CA THR A 650 27.37 -9.11 0.34
C THR A 650 28.76 -8.66 -0.14
N ARG A 651 29.26 -7.53 0.38
CA ARG A 651 30.60 -6.99 0.08
C ARG A 651 31.74 -7.91 0.50
N THR A 652 31.58 -8.70 1.56
CA THR A 652 32.59 -9.67 1.99
C THR A 652 32.82 -10.69 0.88
N TRP A 653 31.73 -11.19 0.30
CA TRP A 653 31.75 -12.19 -0.76
C TRP A 653 32.15 -11.59 -2.11
N GLU A 654 31.71 -10.38 -2.43
CA GLU A 654 32.15 -9.65 -3.64
C GLU A 654 33.66 -9.38 -3.62
N ALA A 655 34.21 -8.99 -2.46
CA ALA A 655 35.65 -8.79 -2.31
C ALA A 655 36.43 -10.09 -2.50
N LEU A 656 35.99 -11.19 -1.88
CA LEU A 656 36.61 -12.51 -2.04
C LEU A 656 36.56 -13.00 -3.50
N ALA A 657 35.42 -12.81 -4.18
CA ALA A 657 35.24 -13.17 -5.59
C ALA A 657 36.17 -12.39 -6.53
N MET A 658 36.47 -11.14 -6.19
CA MET A 658 37.42 -10.30 -6.94
C MET A 658 38.89 -10.51 -6.53
N GLY A 659 39.19 -11.46 -5.64
CA GLY A 659 40.55 -11.77 -5.19
C GLY A 659 41.11 -10.82 -4.14
N SER A 660 40.26 -9.97 -3.56
CA SER A 660 40.61 -9.05 -2.48
C SER A 660 40.38 -9.70 -1.12
N ILE A 661 41.13 -9.26 -0.11
CA ILE A 661 40.99 -9.76 1.26
C ILE A 661 39.98 -8.89 2.01
N PRO A 662 38.78 -9.40 2.36
CA PRO A 662 37.84 -8.62 3.15
C PRO A 662 38.36 -8.44 4.58
N VAL A 663 38.11 -7.26 5.12
CA VAL A 663 38.43 -6.89 6.49
C VAL A 663 37.11 -6.63 7.23
N ILE A 664 36.75 -7.54 8.13
CA ILE A 664 35.48 -7.57 8.88
C ILE A 664 35.74 -7.22 10.35
N LEU A 665 34.70 -6.85 11.11
CA LEU A 665 34.83 -6.60 12.55
C LEU A 665 34.83 -7.91 13.35
N ARG A 666 35.68 -8.00 14.38
CA ARG A 666 35.65 -9.07 15.38
C ARG A 666 34.54 -8.77 16.39
N ASP A 667 33.57 -9.68 16.53
CA ASP A 667 32.52 -9.64 17.53
C ASP A 667 32.44 -11.01 18.21
N GLU A 668 32.60 -11.05 19.53
CA GLU A 668 32.65 -12.31 20.31
C GLU A 668 31.27 -12.93 20.52
N ASN A 669 30.19 -12.19 20.25
CA ASN A 669 28.82 -12.69 20.37
C ASN A 669 28.33 -13.44 19.12
N PHE A 670 29.16 -13.55 18.09
CA PHE A 670 28.76 -14.11 16.80
C PHE A 670 29.60 -15.33 16.41
N ASP A 671 28.96 -16.23 15.68
CA ASP A 671 29.59 -17.43 15.17
C ASP A 671 30.50 -17.13 13.97
N MET A 672 31.80 -16.97 14.25
CA MET A 672 32.82 -16.66 13.25
C MET A 672 33.25 -17.87 12.40
N ARG A 673 32.66 -19.07 12.58
CA ARG A 673 33.09 -20.30 11.87
C ARG A 673 33.03 -20.15 10.35
N ILE A 674 32.04 -19.44 9.82
CA ILE A 674 31.91 -19.16 8.37
C ILE A 674 33.08 -18.34 7.81
N TYR A 675 33.66 -17.48 8.65
CA TYR A 675 34.77 -16.61 8.32
C TYR A 675 36.13 -17.24 8.63
N GLN A 676 36.19 -18.29 9.44
CA GLN A 676 37.43 -19.06 9.65
C GLN A 676 37.83 -19.86 8.40
N GLN A 677 36.84 -20.28 7.60
CA GLN A 677 37.04 -21.05 6.37
C GLN A 677 37.30 -20.14 5.15
N ALA A 678 36.90 -18.87 5.20
CA ALA A 678 37.20 -17.86 4.19
C ALA A 678 38.44 -17.05 4.62
N SER A 679 39.34 -16.70 3.69
CA SER A 679 40.54 -15.92 4.04
C SER A 679 40.22 -14.44 4.27
N VAL A 680 39.58 -14.15 5.40
CA VAL A 680 39.20 -12.81 5.86
C VAL A 680 40.12 -12.33 6.96
N ARG A 681 40.22 -11.01 7.16
CA ARG A 681 40.90 -10.43 8.33
C ARG A 681 39.91 -9.80 9.28
N THR A 682 40.14 -10.00 10.58
CA THR A 682 39.32 -9.42 11.63
C THR A 682 39.99 -8.17 12.18
N LEU A 683 39.25 -7.06 12.15
CA LEU A 683 39.59 -5.84 12.86
C LEU A 683 39.15 -5.98 14.31
N PRO A 684 39.98 -5.56 15.27
CA PRO A 684 39.54 -5.47 16.66
C PRO A 684 38.45 -4.40 16.81
N PRO A 685 37.76 -4.39 17.96
CA PRO A 685 36.80 -3.36 18.28
C PRO A 685 37.38 -1.94 18.13
N PRO A 686 36.50 -0.95 17.93
CA PRO A 686 36.90 0.42 17.53
C PRO A 686 37.76 1.12 18.57
N GLU A 687 37.58 0.74 19.83
CA GLU A 687 38.29 1.27 20.99
C GLU A 687 39.75 0.79 21.03
N GLU A 688 40.06 -0.33 20.39
CA GLU A 688 41.39 -0.98 20.33
C GLU A 688 42.14 -0.71 19.02
N LEU A 689 41.50 -0.02 18.06
CA LEU A 689 42.06 0.25 16.75
C LEU A 689 43.09 1.41 16.80
N THR A 690 44.37 1.06 16.80
CA THR A 690 45.49 2.01 16.71
C THR A 690 46.21 1.94 15.34
N PRO A 691 46.96 2.98 14.93
CA PRO A 691 47.76 2.94 13.70
C PRO A 691 48.74 1.77 13.64
N ASP A 692 49.35 1.40 14.77
CA ASP A 692 50.32 0.29 14.85
C ASP A 692 49.64 -1.07 14.67
N VAL A 693 48.48 -1.26 15.30
CA VAL A 693 47.64 -2.46 15.13
C VAL A 693 47.18 -2.61 13.68
N LEU A 694 46.79 -1.50 13.04
CA LEU A 694 46.42 -1.49 11.63
C LEU A 694 47.61 -1.79 10.70
N ALA A 695 48.79 -1.23 10.97
CA ALA A 695 50.01 -1.50 10.21
C ALA A 695 50.46 -2.97 10.35
N GLN A 696 50.36 -3.54 11.55
CA GLN A 696 50.63 -4.96 11.80
C GLN A 696 49.62 -5.86 11.05
N LEU A 697 48.33 -5.52 11.11
CA LEU A 697 47.26 -6.22 10.41
C LEU A 697 47.40 -6.16 8.89
N LEU A 698 47.99 -5.12 8.32
CA LEU A 698 48.18 -5.00 6.87
C LEU A 698 49.53 -5.56 6.37
N SER A 699 50.52 -5.72 7.26
CA SER A 699 51.87 -6.22 6.94
C SER A 699 52.00 -7.75 7.05
N THR A 700 51.13 -8.43 7.79
CA THR A 700 51.18 -9.91 7.90
C THR A 700 50.87 -10.54 6.53
N LYS A 701 51.66 -11.54 6.07
CA LYS A 701 51.39 -12.28 4.82
C LYS A 701 50.00 -12.92 4.86
N ALA A 702 49.25 -12.81 3.76
CA ALA A 702 47.91 -13.40 3.67
C ALA A 702 48.01 -14.90 3.41
N THR A 703 47.22 -15.68 4.12
CA THR A 703 46.97 -17.09 3.82
C THR A 703 46.26 -17.22 2.46
N PRO A 704 46.50 -18.30 1.71
CA PRO A 704 45.80 -18.56 0.44
C PRO A 704 44.28 -18.51 0.65
N VAL A 705 43.54 -17.91 -0.31
CA VAL A 705 42.08 -17.80 -0.25
C VAL A 705 41.45 -19.14 -0.61
N ASP A 706 40.70 -19.73 0.31
CA ASP A 706 39.80 -20.83 -0.03
C ASP A 706 38.59 -20.27 -0.78
N THR A 707 38.52 -20.54 -2.08
CA THR A 707 37.45 -20.03 -2.95
C THR A 707 36.27 -20.99 -3.05
N ARG A 708 36.33 -22.18 -2.42
CA ARG A 708 35.23 -23.15 -2.43
C ARG A 708 33.93 -22.55 -1.88
N PRO A 709 33.92 -21.76 -0.78
CA PRO A 709 32.72 -21.09 -0.28
C PRO A 709 32.09 -20.05 -1.23
N LEU A 710 32.74 -19.68 -2.34
CA LEU A 710 32.13 -18.81 -3.36
C LEU A 710 31.25 -19.59 -4.34
N GLN A 711 31.37 -20.91 -4.35
CA GLN A 711 30.63 -21.76 -5.26
C GLN A 711 29.34 -22.23 -4.60
N VAL A 712 28.21 -22.10 -5.30
CA VAL A 712 26.92 -22.62 -4.85
C VAL A 712 27.03 -24.12 -4.51
N HIS A 713 27.80 -24.88 -5.29
CA HIS A 713 27.99 -26.32 -5.07
C HIS A 713 28.62 -26.67 -3.72
N TYR A 714 29.52 -25.83 -3.20
CA TYR A 714 30.12 -26.03 -1.87
C TYR A 714 29.05 -25.98 -0.78
N TRP A 715 28.19 -24.97 -0.82
CA TRP A 715 27.08 -24.82 0.13
C TRP A 715 26.02 -25.90 -0.04
N THR A 716 25.70 -26.28 -1.28
CA THR A 716 24.78 -27.39 -1.56
C THR A 716 25.30 -28.70 -0.97
N ASN A 717 26.60 -28.98 -1.09
CA ASN A 717 27.19 -30.21 -0.55
C ASN A 717 27.31 -30.17 0.98
N LEU A 718 27.65 -29.01 1.56
CA LEU A 718 27.67 -28.83 3.01
C LEU A 718 26.27 -28.98 3.62
N TRP A 719 25.25 -28.43 2.96
CA TRP A 719 23.85 -28.62 3.35
C TRP A 719 23.41 -30.07 3.22
N ARG A 720 23.75 -30.76 2.13
CA ARG A 720 23.48 -32.21 1.99
C ARG A 720 24.13 -33.02 3.10
N GLN A 721 25.41 -32.82 3.39
CA GLN A 721 26.09 -33.52 4.49
C GLN A 721 25.46 -33.28 5.87
N HIS A 722 24.84 -32.10 6.07
CA HIS A 722 24.15 -31.78 7.32
C HIS A 722 22.71 -32.33 7.38
N LEU A 723 22.07 -32.52 6.22
CA LEU A 723 20.70 -33.05 6.10
C LEU A 723 20.70 -34.59 5.99
N ASP A 724 21.64 -35.17 5.25
CA ASP A 724 21.79 -36.62 5.05
C ASP A 724 22.41 -37.34 6.26
N GLY A 725 22.75 -36.60 7.32
CA GLY A 725 23.01 -37.14 8.67
C GLY A 725 21.73 -37.57 9.41
N GLY A 726 20.56 -37.41 8.80
CA GLY A 726 19.28 -37.94 9.26
C GLY A 726 18.31 -38.14 8.11
N GLU A 727 18.28 -39.37 7.59
CA GLU A 727 17.29 -39.95 6.66
C GLU A 727 16.99 -39.19 5.33
N ASP A 728 17.36 -39.89 4.25
CA ASP A 728 17.24 -39.59 2.83
C ASP A 728 15.94 -38.84 2.42
N CYS A 729 16.04 -37.53 2.20
CA CYS A 729 14.97 -36.72 1.63
C CYS A 729 15.19 -36.57 0.11
N GLY A 730 14.53 -37.42 -0.67
CA GLY A 730 14.61 -37.51 -2.14
C GLY A 730 14.23 -36.26 -2.94
N LEU A 731 15.02 -35.19 -2.83
CA LEU A 731 14.95 -33.98 -3.63
C LEU A 731 15.87 -34.10 -4.86
N GLN A 732 15.33 -34.57 -5.99
CA GLN A 732 16.00 -34.43 -7.29
C GLN A 732 15.90 -32.97 -7.77
N LEU A 733 17.06 -32.33 -7.97
CA LEU A 733 17.14 -31.01 -8.61
C LEU A 733 16.86 -31.12 -10.13
N PRO A 734 16.29 -30.07 -10.77
CA PRO A 734 16.01 -30.07 -12.20
C PRO A 734 17.27 -30.25 -13.06
N ALA A 735 17.16 -31.05 -14.13
CA ALA A 735 18.23 -31.41 -15.07
C ALA A 735 18.96 -30.22 -15.75
N ALA A 736 18.49 -28.98 -15.57
CA ALA A 736 19.18 -27.78 -16.05
C ALA A 736 20.51 -27.49 -15.31
N TRP A 737 20.73 -28.10 -14.14
CA TRP A 737 21.90 -27.87 -13.29
C TRP A 737 23.01 -28.94 -13.47
N SER A 738 22.81 -29.92 -14.36
CA SER A 738 23.73 -31.05 -14.54
C SER A 738 24.64 -30.98 -15.79
N ARG A 739 24.71 -29.84 -16.50
CA ARG A 739 25.60 -29.71 -17.66
C ARG A 739 26.94 -29.06 -17.31
N SER A 740 27.98 -29.78 -17.72
CA SER A 740 29.43 -29.51 -17.77
C SER A 740 30.24 -29.57 -16.47
N ALA A 741 30.59 -30.81 -16.08
CA ALA A 741 31.83 -31.10 -15.38
C ALA A 741 32.50 -32.32 -16.02
N THR A 742 33.19 -32.09 -17.14
CA THR A 742 34.26 -32.97 -17.59
C THR A 742 35.42 -32.09 -18.04
N GLU A 743 36.58 -32.36 -17.43
CA GLU A 743 37.92 -31.86 -17.77
C GLU A 743 38.36 -30.48 -17.24
N SER A 744 39.02 -30.50 -16.07
CA SER A 744 40.41 -30.00 -15.89
C SER A 744 40.78 -29.92 -14.40
N SER A 745 41.04 -31.08 -13.80
CA SER A 745 41.72 -31.18 -12.50
C SER A 745 43.23 -30.96 -12.70
N GLY A 746 43.69 -29.73 -12.46
CA GLY A 746 45.11 -29.40 -12.32
C GLY A 746 45.28 -28.20 -11.37
N PRO A 747 46.34 -28.16 -10.53
CA PRO A 747 46.57 -27.05 -9.63
C PRO A 747 46.89 -25.78 -10.45
N VAL A 748 46.01 -24.78 -10.39
CA VAL A 748 46.26 -23.46 -10.97
C VAL A 748 47.41 -22.82 -10.18
N ARG A 749 48.62 -22.85 -10.75
CA ARG A 749 49.73 -22.02 -10.29
C ARG A 749 49.32 -20.54 -10.42
N VAL A 750 49.65 -19.75 -9.39
CA VAL A 750 49.46 -18.30 -9.35
C VAL A 750 50.18 -17.67 -10.54
N ALA A 751 49.44 -17.43 -11.63
CA ALA A 751 49.91 -16.67 -12.77
C ALA A 751 49.60 -15.18 -12.52
N SER A 752 50.62 -14.36 -12.76
CA SER A 752 50.55 -12.90 -12.78
C SER A 752 49.35 -12.37 -13.58
N LYS A 753 48.68 -11.35 -13.01
CA LYS A 753 47.52 -10.60 -13.53
C LYS A 753 47.38 -10.60 -15.07
N PRO A 754 46.25 -11.05 -15.64
CA PRO A 754 45.90 -10.71 -17.01
C PRO A 754 45.26 -9.31 -17.08
N ALA A 755 45.54 -8.60 -18.17
CA ALA A 755 44.97 -7.29 -18.46
C ALA A 755 43.45 -7.38 -18.66
N VAL A 756 42.75 -6.38 -18.12
CA VAL A 756 41.31 -6.18 -18.24
C VAL A 756 40.97 -5.93 -19.72
N GLY A 757 40.45 -6.95 -20.41
CA GLY A 757 40.08 -6.80 -21.83
C GLY A 757 39.41 -8.00 -22.51
N SER A 758 39.45 -9.21 -21.96
CA SER A 758 39.04 -10.41 -22.70
C SER A 758 37.71 -11.07 -22.29
N LEU A 759 37.01 -10.57 -21.26
CA LEU A 759 35.72 -11.16 -20.84
C LEU A 759 34.49 -10.63 -21.59
N ILE A 760 34.64 -9.59 -22.44
CA ILE A 760 33.51 -8.95 -23.16
C ILE A 760 33.32 -9.50 -24.59
N ARG A 761 34.22 -10.33 -25.12
CA ARG A 761 34.15 -10.83 -26.51
C ARG A 761 33.51 -12.21 -26.72
N ARG A 762 33.09 -12.93 -25.67
CA ARG A 762 32.60 -14.32 -25.78
C ARG A 762 31.08 -14.53 -25.78
N GLN A 763 30.26 -13.47 -25.86
CA GLN A 763 28.79 -13.60 -25.98
C GLN A 763 28.21 -13.08 -27.32
N ALA A 764 29.05 -12.74 -28.30
CA ALA A 764 28.59 -12.15 -29.58
C ALA A 764 28.64 -13.11 -30.80
N GLU A 765 28.96 -14.40 -30.65
CA GLU A 765 29.13 -15.33 -31.80
C GLU A 765 28.31 -16.63 -31.75
N GLU A 766 27.28 -16.74 -30.91
CA GLU A 766 26.31 -17.84 -31.02
C GLU A 766 24.88 -17.32 -31.21
N LYS A 767 24.60 -16.88 -32.44
CA LYS A 767 23.29 -16.95 -33.14
C LYS A 767 23.45 -16.45 -34.59
N THR A 768 24.04 -17.31 -35.41
CA THR A 768 23.54 -17.59 -36.77
C THR A 768 22.83 -18.93 -36.72
#